data_AF-A0A097EJP1-F1
#
_entry.id   AF-A0A097EJP1-F1
#
_cell.length_a   1.000
_cell.length_b   1.000
_cell.length_c   1.000
_cell.angle_alpha   90.00
_cell.angle_beta   90.00
_cell.angle_gamma   90.00
#
_symmetry.space_group_name_H-M   'P 1'
#
loop_
_entity.id
_entity.type
_entity.pdbx_description
1 polymer ?
#
loop_
_entity_poly.entity_id
_entity_poly.type
_entity_poly.pdbx_seq_one_letter_code
_entity_poly.pdbx_strand_id
1 'polypeptide(L)'
;MRAILLSSLALLSVGVQAQQQPAGDIPAQFKLVDTANDYIKREVMIPMRDGTKLYTVIVIPRNATNAPIVLTRTPYNAKARANRSDSASMLATLPLADEIFVKGGYIRVYQDVRGKYGSEGDYVVTRPVIGPLNPTKVDHVTDAYDTIDWLVNKANLPQSNGRVGMIGSSYEGFTVVMALLAPHPALKVAAPESPMIDGWMGDDWFHYGAFRLANIAWLGGQTGYKGNGTVPPTGGWDDYDNFREVGSAGDWAKKSGYDQLPYWKRMSQHAAYDDFWQGQALDKLLAANPSNVPTLWEQGLWDQEDMYGAITAWEALKAKGKAGNNFLVMGPWRHSQVNRDGRSLGPFQWDGDTAAQFREQMVLPLFDQYLKDGPAANLPQAAIYNTGENHWDRLANWPLACESGCAAPLKPIYLQADGGLGFDKAAAGGDSYVSDPAKPVPHLPRPVNFKDGRWGDWLVSDQRGSDGRPDVMTYTTPVLTVAMRVSGAPIADLYAATTGTDGDFVVKVIDVYPAENATDPKMGGYQLPISLDIFRGRYRDSFAQPSAIPANKVQHYRFRLPTVNHVFQPGHRVMVQVQSSLFPLYDRNPQTYVPNIFFAKPADYKKATVTLRRGGATPSAVLLPVVPVEQAQARGQ
;
A
#
# COMPACT_ATOMS: atom_id res chain seq x y z
N MET A 1 -102.71 55.20 25.32
CA MET A 1 -101.98 53.98 25.74
C MET A 1 -101.45 53.27 24.51
N ARG A 2 -100.26 52.68 24.64
CA ARG A 2 -99.53 51.77 23.72
C ARG A 2 -98.57 52.41 22.70
N ALA A 3 -97.32 52.46 23.14
CA ALA A 3 -96.11 52.69 22.37
C ALA A 3 -95.70 51.44 21.58
N ILE A 4 -95.07 51.65 20.43
CA ILE A 4 -94.51 50.62 19.53
C ILE A 4 -93.00 50.53 19.82
N LEU A 5 -92.53 49.33 20.20
CA LEU A 5 -91.10 48.98 20.30
C LEU A 5 -90.67 48.30 19.00
N LEU A 6 -89.69 48.89 18.29
CA LEU A 6 -88.93 48.22 17.24
C LEU A 6 -87.68 47.55 17.85
N SER A 7 -87.54 46.25 17.66
CA SER A 7 -86.37 45.47 18.07
C SER A 7 -85.48 45.21 16.85
N SER A 8 -84.28 45.78 16.84
CA SER A 8 -83.23 45.56 15.85
C SER A 8 -82.43 44.29 16.17
N LEU A 9 -82.49 43.28 15.30
CA LEU A 9 -81.60 42.11 15.33
C LEU A 9 -80.27 42.45 14.66
N ALA A 10 -79.17 42.45 15.42
CA ALA A 10 -77.82 42.45 14.90
C ALA A 10 -77.34 40.99 14.72
N LEU A 11 -77.07 40.58 13.48
CA LEU A 11 -76.46 39.29 13.16
C LEU A 11 -74.94 39.39 13.36
N LEU A 12 -74.42 38.74 14.41
CA LEU A 12 -72.99 38.50 14.61
C LEU A 12 -72.57 37.34 13.69
N SER A 13 -71.81 37.62 12.64
CA SER A 13 -71.12 36.63 11.83
C SER A 13 -69.88 36.12 12.57
N VAL A 14 -70.02 34.96 13.21
CA VAL A 14 -68.87 34.22 13.75
C VAL A 14 -68.09 33.64 12.57
N GLY A 15 -66.98 34.26 12.21
CA GLY A 15 -66.03 33.72 11.24
C GLY A 15 -65.42 32.45 11.78
N VAL A 16 -65.88 31.29 11.30
CA VAL A 16 -65.20 30.01 11.53
C VAL A 16 -63.89 30.07 10.74
N GLN A 17 -62.79 30.41 11.40
CA GLN A 17 -61.46 30.15 10.84
C GLN A 17 -61.34 28.63 10.68
N ALA A 18 -61.47 28.15 9.45
CA ALA A 18 -61.14 26.78 9.11
C ALA A 18 -59.70 26.54 9.60
N GLN A 19 -59.53 25.65 10.58
CA GLN A 19 -58.21 25.12 10.91
C GLN A 19 -57.66 24.51 9.63
N GLN A 20 -56.68 25.19 9.01
CA GLN A 20 -55.89 24.60 7.94
C GLN A 20 -55.31 23.31 8.51
N GLN A 21 -55.68 22.17 7.92
CA GLN A 21 -54.98 20.93 8.22
C GLN A 21 -53.51 21.17 7.92
N PRO A 22 -52.59 20.84 8.85
CA PRO A 22 -51.18 21.01 8.59
C PRO A 22 -50.83 20.19 7.35
N ALA A 23 -50.21 20.86 6.36
CA ALA A 23 -49.53 20.17 5.28
C ALA A 23 -48.35 19.36 5.88
N GLY A 24 -47.79 18.42 5.12
CA GLY A 24 -46.62 17.67 5.59
C GLY A 24 -45.46 18.60 5.96
N ASP A 25 -44.81 18.35 7.09
CA ASP A 25 -43.69 19.16 7.62
C ASP A 25 -42.39 19.06 6.81
N ILE A 26 -42.40 18.29 5.71
CA ILE A 26 -41.28 18.11 4.80
C ILE A 26 -41.59 18.90 3.52
N PRO A 27 -40.91 20.04 3.28
CA PRO A 27 -41.15 20.82 2.08
C PRO A 27 -40.65 20.05 0.84
N ALA A 28 -41.31 20.25 -0.30
CA ALA A 28 -40.92 19.62 -1.57
C ALA A 28 -39.48 19.97 -2.00
N GLN A 29 -38.97 21.11 -1.55
CA GLN A 29 -37.57 21.51 -1.71
C GLN A 29 -37.08 22.13 -0.39
N PHE A 30 -36.10 21.49 0.22
CA PHE A 30 -35.31 22.04 1.32
C PHE A 30 -33.86 22.10 0.89
N LYS A 31 -33.26 23.28 0.94
CA LYS A 31 -31.83 23.47 0.71
C LYS A 31 -31.24 24.19 1.91
N LEU A 32 -30.24 23.57 2.54
CA LEU A 32 -29.45 24.21 3.58
C LEU A 32 -28.74 25.43 3.01
N VAL A 33 -28.69 26.50 3.80
CA VAL A 33 -27.92 27.69 3.46
C VAL A 33 -26.44 27.36 3.59
N ASP A 34 -25.68 27.48 2.50
CA ASP A 34 -24.25 27.18 2.42
C ASP A 34 -23.39 28.45 2.22
N THR A 35 -23.97 29.63 2.41
CA THR A 35 -23.30 30.93 2.19
C THR A 35 -22.11 31.16 3.11
N ALA A 36 -22.10 30.54 4.29
CA ALA A 36 -21.00 30.61 5.24
C ALA A 36 -19.78 29.77 4.83
N ASN A 37 -19.92 28.82 3.90
CA ASN A 37 -18.82 27.95 3.50
C ASN A 37 -17.79 28.73 2.68
N ASP A 38 -16.49 28.57 2.91
CA ASP A 38 -15.43 29.13 2.05
C ASP A 38 -15.21 28.33 0.75
N TYR A 39 -16.09 27.36 0.46
CA TYR A 39 -16.09 26.51 -0.73
C TYR A 39 -17.51 26.25 -1.27
N ILE A 40 -17.56 25.70 -2.48
CA ILE A 40 -18.75 25.13 -3.13
C ILE A 40 -18.50 23.64 -3.32
N LYS A 41 -19.43 22.79 -2.84
CA LYS A 41 -19.39 21.33 -3.05
C LYS A 41 -20.46 20.95 -4.07
N ARG A 42 -20.04 20.32 -5.18
CA ARG A 42 -20.93 19.82 -6.25
C ARG A 42 -20.83 18.30 -6.30
N GLU A 43 -21.97 17.64 -6.29
CA GLU A 43 -22.09 16.21 -6.56
C GLU A 43 -22.67 16.06 -7.98
N VAL A 44 -21.96 15.36 -8.86
CA VAL A 44 -22.34 15.19 -10.27
C VAL A 44 -22.16 13.75 -10.72
N MET A 45 -22.96 13.33 -11.70
CA MET A 45 -22.87 12.02 -12.35
C MET A 45 -22.22 12.21 -13.73
N ILE A 46 -20.91 11.98 -13.83
CA ILE A 46 -20.14 12.19 -15.07
C ILE A 46 -20.35 11.00 -16.01
N PRO A 47 -20.88 11.20 -17.24
CA PRO A 47 -21.05 10.11 -18.19
C PRO A 47 -19.72 9.68 -18.81
N MET A 48 -19.45 8.37 -18.81
CA MET A 48 -18.35 7.75 -19.54
C MET A 48 -18.76 7.48 -20.99
N ARG A 49 -17.81 7.10 -21.86
CA ARG A 49 -18.04 6.80 -23.28
C ARG A 49 -19.07 5.70 -23.56
N ASP A 50 -19.33 4.82 -22.59
CA ASP A 50 -20.33 3.75 -22.68
C ASP A 50 -21.68 4.14 -22.07
N GLY A 51 -21.85 5.40 -21.66
CA GLY A 51 -23.07 5.94 -21.05
C GLY A 51 -23.20 5.68 -19.55
N THR A 52 -22.34 4.84 -18.95
CA THR A 52 -22.30 4.64 -17.50
C THR A 52 -21.90 5.93 -16.82
N LYS A 53 -22.57 6.31 -15.74
CA LYS A 53 -22.25 7.53 -15.00
C LYS A 53 -21.49 7.26 -13.71
N LEU A 54 -20.40 8.01 -13.50
CA LEU A 54 -19.59 7.92 -12.29
C LEU A 54 -19.88 9.09 -11.35
N TYR A 55 -20.18 8.75 -10.10
CA TYR A 55 -20.44 9.71 -9.05
C TYR A 55 -19.15 10.44 -8.68
N THR A 56 -19.21 11.77 -8.75
CA THR A 56 -18.06 12.64 -8.59
C THR A 56 -18.40 13.80 -7.66
N VAL A 57 -17.55 14.03 -6.67
CA VAL A 57 -17.62 15.15 -5.73
C VAL A 57 -16.53 16.15 -6.08
N ILE A 58 -16.93 17.38 -6.36
CA ILE A 58 -16.07 18.50 -6.74
C ILE A 58 -16.16 19.55 -5.64
N VAL A 59 -15.05 19.84 -4.96
CA VAL A 59 -14.92 20.86 -3.93
C VAL A 59 -14.11 22.02 -4.49
N ILE A 60 -14.76 23.17 -4.66
CA ILE A 60 -14.24 24.35 -5.36
C ILE A 60 -14.06 25.46 -4.31
N PRO A 61 -12.86 26.07 -4.17
CA PRO A 61 -12.69 27.23 -3.31
C PRO A 61 -13.65 28.36 -3.75
N ARG A 62 -14.27 29.06 -2.80
CA ARG A 62 -15.18 30.17 -3.14
C ARG A 62 -14.37 31.24 -3.87
N ASN A 63 -14.94 31.78 -4.94
CA ASN A 63 -14.30 32.74 -5.85
C ASN A 63 -13.12 32.19 -6.68
N ALA A 64 -12.91 30.88 -6.74
CA ALA A 64 -11.91 30.29 -7.62
C ALA A 64 -12.14 30.69 -9.09
N THR A 65 -11.07 31.17 -9.73
CA THR A 65 -11.00 31.45 -11.17
C THR A 65 -9.67 30.90 -11.69
N ASN A 66 -9.69 30.26 -12.87
CA ASN A 66 -8.52 29.60 -13.45
C ASN A 66 -7.75 28.70 -12.45
N ALA A 67 -8.47 27.97 -11.60
CA ALA A 67 -7.87 27.10 -10.61
C ALA A 67 -7.50 25.72 -11.22
N PRO A 68 -6.33 25.16 -10.89
CA PRO A 68 -5.99 23.78 -11.26
C PRO A 68 -6.85 22.75 -10.52
N ILE A 69 -6.93 21.54 -11.07
CA ILE A 69 -7.70 20.42 -10.51
C ILE A 69 -6.76 19.35 -9.96
N VAL A 70 -7.04 18.83 -8.77
CA VAL A 70 -6.45 17.59 -8.25
C VAL A 70 -7.52 16.51 -8.18
N LEU A 71 -7.34 15.46 -8.97
CA LEU A 71 -8.27 14.33 -9.12
C LEU A 71 -7.77 13.10 -8.37
N THR A 72 -8.67 12.46 -7.63
CA THR A 72 -8.49 11.12 -7.08
C THR A 72 -9.70 10.27 -7.45
N ARG A 73 -9.46 9.07 -7.97
CA ARG A 73 -10.52 8.08 -8.22
C ARG A 73 -10.39 6.98 -7.17
N THR A 74 -11.50 6.58 -6.58
CA THR A 74 -11.47 5.75 -5.36
C THR A 74 -12.57 4.70 -5.35
N PRO A 75 -12.29 3.48 -4.88
CA PRO A 75 -13.33 2.53 -4.50
C PRO A 75 -13.81 2.74 -3.06
N TYR A 76 -13.45 3.84 -2.39
CA TYR A 76 -13.63 4.06 -0.95
C TYR A 76 -14.56 5.24 -0.62
N ASN A 77 -15.68 5.37 -1.34
CA ASN A 77 -16.72 6.38 -1.13
C ASN A 77 -16.21 7.82 -1.28
N ALA A 78 -16.24 8.35 -2.50
CA ALA A 78 -15.84 9.71 -2.82
C ALA A 78 -16.52 10.79 -1.95
N LYS A 79 -17.79 10.58 -1.58
CA LYS A 79 -18.50 11.49 -0.67
C LYS A 79 -17.86 11.56 0.70
N ALA A 80 -17.52 10.40 1.26
CA ALA A 80 -16.83 10.32 2.55
C ALA A 80 -15.38 10.84 2.46
N ARG A 81 -14.66 10.53 1.37
CA ARG A 81 -13.29 11.04 1.15
C ARG A 81 -13.26 12.57 1.08
N ALA A 82 -14.29 13.20 0.53
CA ALA A 82 -14.45 14.66 0.49
C ALA A 82 -15.12 15.27 1.74
N ASN A 83 -15.23 14.51 2.85
CA ASN A 83 -15.92 14.96 4.07
C ASN A 83 -15.30 14.35 5.34
N ARG A 84 -14.06 14.72 5.66
CA ARG A 84 -13.38 14.39 6.94
C ARG A 84 -14.15 14.94 8.14
N SER A 85 -14.69 16.16 8.00
CA SER A 85 -15.45 16.84 9.05
C SER A 85 -16.53 17.74 8.44
N ASP A 86 -17.65 17.88 9.15
CA ASP A 86 -18.71 18.82 8.79
C ASP A 86 -18.27 20.23 9.18
N SER A 87 -17.82 21.00 8.20
CA SER A 87 -17.27 22.34 8.41
C SER A 87 -17.56 23.27 7.25
N ALA A 88 -17.72 24.56 7.57
CA ALA A 88 -17.77 25.65 6.62
C ALA A 88 -16.39 25.95 5.99
N SER A 89 -15.29 25.44 6.56
CA SER A 89 -13.96 25.60 5.97
C SER A 89 -13.54 24.40 5.12
N MET A 90 -13.07 24.65 3.91
CA MET A 90 -12.54 23.66 2.97
C MET A 90 -11.35 22.91 3.57
N LEU A 91 -10.52 23.62 4.32
CA LEU A 91 -9.35 23.09 5.01
C LEU A 91 -9.74 22.06 6.07
N ALA A 92 -10.83 22.32 6.78
CA ALA A 92 -11.34 21.46 7.83
C ALA A 92 -12.14 20.27 7.26
N THR A 93 -12.91 20.48 6.20
CA THR A 93 -13.76 19.43 5.60
C THR A 93 -12.98 18.40 4.79
N LEU A 94 -11.90 18.79 4.10
CA LEU A 94 -11.08 17.86 3.31
C LEU A 94 -10.04 17.10 4.17
N PRO A 95 -9.52 15.95 3.70
CA PRO A 95 -8.46 15.19 4.35
C PRO A 95 -7.20 16.01 4.65
N LEU A 96 -6.40 15.58 5.64
CA LEU A 96 -5.14 16.25 6.00
C LEU A 96 -4.17 16.33 4.80
N ALA A 97 -4.13 15.28 3.99
CA ALA A 97 -3.34 15.22 2.77
C ALA A 97 -3.60 16.37 1.79
N ASP A 98 -4.84 16.89 1.76
CA ASP A 98 -5.24 17.94 0.83
C ASP A 98 -4.87 19.35 1.32
N GLU A 99 -4.31 19.50 2.52
CA GLU A 99 -4.02 20.80 3.14
C GLU A 99 -3.21 21.72 2.23
N ILE A 100 -2.17 21.17 1.58
CA ILE A 100 -1.31 21.89 0.63
C ILE A 100 -2.10 22.39 -0.60
N PHE A 101 -3.05 21.60 -1.08
CA PHE A 101 -3.85 21.93 -2.26
C PHE A 101 -4.95 22.93 -1.91
N VAL A 102 -5.56 22.82 -0.72
CA VAL A 102 -6.52 23.80 -0.22
C VAL A 102 -5.86 25.17 -0.05
N LYS A 103 -4.71 25.24 0.64
CA LYS A 103 -3.93 26.48 0.79
C LYS A 103 -3.46 27.02 -0.56
N GLY A 104 -3.16 26.13 -1.50
CA GLY A 104 -2.78 26.48 -2.87
C GLY A 104 -3.95 26.89 -3.77
N GLY A 105 -5.20 26.91 -3.31
CA GLY A 105 -6.35 27.32 -4.13
C GLY A 105 -6.72 26.35 -5.25
N TYR A 106 -6.43 25.06 -5.08
CA TYR A 106 -6.80 24.01 -6.03
C TYR A 106 -8.29 23.63 -5.93
N ILE A 107 -8.88 23.22 -7.04
CA ILE A 107 -10.15 22.48 -7.05
C ILE A 107 -9.84 21.02 -6.71
N ARG A 108 -10.53 20.47 -5.72
CA ARG A 108 -10.37 19.07 -5.32
C ARG A 108 -11.50 18.19 -5.85
N VAL A 109 -11.16 17.08 -6.49
CA VAL A 109 -12.13 16.15 -7.06
C VAL A 109 -11.90 14.73 -6.56
N TYR A 110 -12.95 14.13 -6.01
CA TYR A 110 -13.01 12.71 -5.67
C TYR A 110 -14.08 12.04 -6.51
N GLN A 111 -13.77 10.90 -7.13
CA GLN A 111 -14.72 10.14 -7.94
C GLN A 111 -14.80 8.70 -7.47
N ASP A 112 -16.01 8.19 -7.28
CA ASP A 112 -16.24 6.76 -7.09
C ASP A 112 -15.92 6.01 -8.39
N VAL A 113 -15.05 5.00 -8.32
CA VAL A 113 -14.81 4.15 -9.48
C VAL A 113 -16.09 3.39 -9.89
N ARG A 114 -16.11 2.93 -11.14
CA ARG A 114 -17.21 2.15 -11.71
C ARG A 114 -17.68 1.03 -10.78
N GLY A 115 -18.98 0.97 -10.58
CA GLY A 115 -19.66 -0.05 -9.77
C GLY A 115 -19.51 0.09 -8.26
N LYS A 116 -18.89 1.15 -7.73
CA LYS A 116 -18.78 1.40 -6.29
C LYS A 116 -19.61 2.60 -5.85
N TYR A 117 -20.23 2.47 -4.68
CA TYR A 117 -21.00 3.53 -4.01
C TYR A 117 -21.97 4.26 -4.94
N GLY A 118 -21.76 5.55 -5.22
CA GLY A 118 -22.67 6.35 -6.04
C GLY A 118 -22.58 6.03 -7.54
N SER A 119 -21.50 5.41 -8.00
CA SER A 119 -21.26 5.14 -9.42
C SER A 119 -22.10 3.99 -9.97
N GLU A 120 -22.47 4.10 -11.24
CA GLU A 120 -23.13 3.06 -12.02
C GLU A 120 -22.11 2.02 -12.54
N GLY A 121 -22.61 0.98 -13.24
CA GLY A 121 -21.81 -0.08 -13.83
C GLY A 121 -21.40 -1.20 -12.88
N ASP A 122 -20.59 -2.13 -13.38
CA ASP A 122 -20.11 -3.29 -12.62
C ASP A 122 -18.73 -3.04 -12.02
N TYR A 123 -18.56 -3.44 -10.75
CA TYR A 123 -17.27 -3.39 -10.08
C TYR A 123 -16.46 -4.65 -10.37
N VAL A 124 -15.23 -4.47 -10.84
CA VAL A 124 -14.23 -5.52 -10.98
C VAL A 124 -13.02 -5.08 -10.18
N VAL A 125 -12.60 -5.88 -9.20
CA VAL A 125 -11.39 -5.63 -8.40
C VAL A 125 -10.21 -5.42 -9.34
N THR A 126 -9.49 -4.32 -9.13
CA THR A 126 -8.32 -3.91 -9.93
C THR A 126 -8.55 -4.11 -11.42
N ARG A 127 -9.71 -3.64 -11.92
CA ARG A 127 -10.23 -3.94 -13.26
C ARG A 127 -9.10 -3.93 -14.31
N PRO A 128 -8.79 -5.09 -14.94
CA PRO A 128 -7.70 -5.19 -15.89
C PRO A 128 -7.88 -4.23 -17.08
N VAL A 129 -6.75 -3.82 -17.66
CA VAL A 129 -6.73 -3.02 -18.89
C VAL A 129 -7.44 -3.75 -20.02
N ILE A 130 -8.04 -3.00 -20.96
CA ILE A 130 -8.65 -3.57 -22.16
C ILE A 130 -7.64 -4.48 -22.87
N GLY A 131 -8.02 -5.74 -23.07
CA GLY A 131 -7.10 -6.78 -23.52
C GLY A 131 -7.60 -8.20 -23.21
N PRO A 132 -6.71 -9.20 -23.12
CA PRO A 132 -7.09 -10.60 -22.90
C PRO A 132 -7.94 -10.83 -21.64
N LEU A 133 -7.71 -10.05 -20.58
CA LEU A 133 -8.44 -10.14 -19.31
C LEU A 133 -9.67 -9.21 -19.22
N ASN A 134 -9.85 -8.32 -20.19
CA ASN A 134 -10.98 -7.40 -20.27
C ASN A 134 -11.35 -7.13 -21.75
N PRO A 135 -12.29 -7.90 -22.32
CA PRO A 135 -12.72 -7.74 -23.71
C PRO A 135 -13.71 -6.58 -23.90
N THR A 136 -14.01 -5.80 -22.85
CA THR A 136 -14.95 -4.67 -22.94
C THR A 136 -14.28 -3.44 -23.56
N LYS A 137 -15.05 -2.37 -23.77
CA LYS A 137 -14.56 -1.10 -24.33
C LYS A 137 -14.15 -0.07 -23.27
N VAL A 138 -14.16 -0.47 -22.00
CA VAL A 138 -13.91 0.40 -20.87
C VAL A 138 -13.03 -0.27 -19.81
N ASP A 139 -12.20 0.52 -19.14
CA ASP A 139 -11.38 0.15 -17.99
C ASP A 139 -11.09 1.40 -17.13
N HIS A 140 -10.17 1.31 -16.16
CA HIS A 140 -9.80 2.50 -15.38
C HIS A 140 -9.07 3.57 -16.21
N VAL A 141 -8.39 3.20 -17.31
CA VAL A 141 -7.69 4.12 -18.21
C VAL A 141 -8.72 4.99 -18.94
N THR A 142 -9.71 4.37 -19.57
CA THR A 142 -10.77 5.08 -20.30
C THR A 142 -11.66 5.89 -19.38
N ASP A 143 -12.02 5.34 -18.21
CA ASP A 143 -12.86 6.07 -17.25
C ASP A 143 -12.13 7.31 -16.70
N ALA A 144 -10.80 7.23 -16.48
CA ALA A 144 -10.00 8.39 -16.09
C ALA A 144 -9.91 9.42 -17.23
N TYR A 145 -9.72 8.96 -18.47
CA TYR A 145 -9.70 9.83 -19.65
C TYR A 145 -10.99 10.64 -19.80
N ASP A 146 -12.15 9.96 -19.76
CA ASP A 146 -13.46 10.59 -19.94
C ASP A 146 -13.79 11.53 -18.77
N THR A 147 -13.36 11.17 -17.56
CA THR A 147 -13.47 12.04 -16.38
C THR A 147 -12.68 13.33 -16.55
N ILE A 148 -11.43 13.25 -17.01
CA ILE A 148 -10.59 14.42 -17.21
C ILE A 148 -11.15 15.29 -18.33
N ASP A 149 -11.58 14.70 -19.45
CA ASP A 149 -12.20 15.42 -20.57
C ASP A 149 -13.43 16.23 -20.11
N TRP A 150 -14.31 15.60 -19.32
CA TRP A 150 -15.48 16.28 -18.75
C TRP A 150 -15.09 17.43 -17.82
N LEU A 151 -14.09 17.22 -16.95
CA LEU A 151 -13.65 18.20 -15.96
C LEU A 151 -13.00 19.44 -16.59
N VAL A 152 -12.24 19.27 -17.67
CA VAL A 152 -11.53 20.39 -18.32
C VAL A 152 -12.40 21.16 -19.30
N ASN A 153 -13.58 20.65 -19.65
CA ASN A 153 -14.57 21.38 -20.41
C ASN A 153 -15.11 22.57 -19.60
N LYS A 154 -14.86 23.79 -20.10
CA LYS A 154 -15.26 25.05 -19.46
C LYS A 154 -16.78 25.20 -19.25
N ALA A 155 -17.61 24.49 -20.02
CA ALA A 155 -19.05 24.48 -19.80
C ALA A 155 -19.44 23.72 -18.52
N ASN A 156 -18.65 22.72 -18.12
CA ASN A 156 -18.92 21.88 -16.95
C ASN A 156 -18.30 22.46 -15.66
N LEU A 157 -17.08 23.02 -15.78
CA LEU A 157 -16.30 23.54 -14.66
C LEU A 157 -15.58 24.86 -15.03
N PRO A 158 -16.31 25.98 -15.19
CA PRO A 158 -15.76 27.25 -15.67
C PRO A 158 -14.65 27.83 -14.76
N GLN A 159 -14.64 27.47 -13.47
CA GLN A 159 -13.64 27.91 -12.49
C GLN A 159 -12.25 27.34 -12.76
N SER A 160 -12.12 26.23 -13.52
CA SER A 160 -10.84 25.55 -13.71
C SER A 160 -9.98 26.21 -14.79
N ASN A 161 -8.64 26.10 -14.72
CA ASN A 161 -7.74 26.40 -15.84
C ASN A 161 -7.58 25.27 -16.88
N GLY A 162 -8.26 24.14 -16.70
CA GLY A 162 -8.21 23.00 -17.61
C GLY A 162 -6.95 22.13 -17.46
N ARG A 163 -6.20 22.25 -16.36
CA ARG A 163 -5.05 21.37 -16.04
C ARG A 163 -5.38 20.48 -14.84
N VAL A 164 -5.07 19.20 -14.96
CA VAL A 164 -5.36 18.18 -13.94
C VAL A 164 -4.06 17.54 -13.46
N GLY A 165 -3.90 17.45 -12.15
CA GLY A 165 -2.99 16.54 -11.49
C GLY A 165 -3.76 15.35 -10.90
N MET A 166 -3.15 14.17 -10.89
CA MET A 166 -3.73 12.99 -10.23
C MET A 166 -2.87 12.53 -9.07
N ILE A 167 -3.51 12.19 -7.95
CA ILE A 167 -2.86 11.73 -6.73
C ILE A 167 -3.77 10.74 -6.01
N GLY A 168 -3.19 9.83 -5.25
CA GLY A 168 -3.95 8.88 -4.41
C GLY A 168 -3.06 7.75 -3.94
N SER A 169 -3.45 7.13 -2.82
CA SER A 169 -2.71 6.03 -2.20
C SER A 169 -3.40 4.67 -2.30
N SER A 170 -2.63 3.57 -2.41
CA SER A 170 -3.15 2.20 -2.55
C SER A 170 -3.97 2.02 -3.81
N TYR A 171 -5.20 1.51 -3.72
CA TYR A 171 -6.11 1.44 -4.87
C TYR A 171 -6.31 2.81 -5.54
N GLU A 172 -6.34 3.91 -4.78
CA GLU A 172 -6.42 5.25 -5.38
C GLU A 172 -5.15 5.53 -6.21
N GLY A 173 -3.98 5.11 -5.74
CA GLY A 173 -2.71 5.14 -6.48
C GLY A 173 -2.73 4.25 -7.72
N PHE A 174 -3.29 3.04 -7.63
CA PHE A 174 -3.54 2.18 -8.78
C PHE A 174 -4.36 2.91 -9.86
N THR A 175 -5.38 3.70 -9.50
CA THR A 175 -6.14 4.46 -10.51
C THR A 175 -5.33 5.59 -11.17
N VAL A 176 -4.34 6.17 -10.45
CA VAL A 176 -3.38 7.11 -11.04
C VAL A 176 -2.51 6.39 -12.06
N VAL A 177 -1.99 5.21 -11.71
CA VAL A 177 -1.16 4.40 -12.59
C VAL A 177 -1.92 3.96 -13.85
N MET A 178 -3.17 3.54 -13.71
CA MET A 178 -4.03 3.21 -14.86
C MET A 178 -4.19 4.43 -15.79
N ALA A 179 -4.38 5.63 -15.26
CA ALA A 179 -4.46 6.84 -16.08
C ALA A 179 -3.15 7.14 -16.84
N LEU A 180 -1.99 6.73 -16.30
CA LEU A 180 -0.69 6.92 -16.96
C LEU A 180 -0.45 6.01 -18.17
N LEU A 181 -1.23 4.94 -18.37
CA LEU A 181 -1.09 4.05 -19.53
C LEU A 181 -1.52 4.69 -20.85
N ALA A 182 -2.56 5.53 -20.80
CA ALA A 182 -3.01 6.35 -21.94
C ALA A 182 -3.59 7.68 -21.43
N PRO A 183 -2.74 8.62 -20.98
CA PRO A 183 -3.18 9.81 -20.27
C PRO A 183 -3.91 10.79 -21.18
N HIS A 184 -4.96 11.41 -20.66
CA HIS A 184 -5.60 12.55 -21.31
C HIS A 184 -4.58 13.71 -21.41
N PRO A 185 -4.54 14.50 -22.52
CA PRO A 185 -3.57 15.59 -22.69
C PRO A 185 -3.58 16.65 -21.57
N ALA A 186 -4.69 16.77 -20.85
CA ALA A 186 -4.83 17.68 -19.71
C ALA A 186 -4.31 17.12 -18.37
N LEU A 187 -3.93 15.84 -18.30
CA LEU A 187 -3.18 15.29 -17.17
C LEU A 187 -1.73 15.78 -17.26
N LYS A 188 -1.34 16.71 -16.38
CA LYS A 188 -0.03 17.38 -16.45
C LYS A 188 0.99 16.88 -15.43
N VAL A 189 0.55 16.19 -14.39
CA VAL A 189 1.41 15.66 -13.32
C VAL A 189 0.69 14.53 -12.59
N ALA A 190 1.42 13.54 -12.10
CA ALA A 190 0.89 12.42 -11.33
C ALA A 190 1.74 12.15 -10.08
N ALA A 191 1.10 11.71 -9.00
CA ALA A 191 1.74 11.21 -7.79
C ALA A 191 1.01 9.93 -7.31
N PRO A 192 1.33 8.75 -7.89
CA PRO A 192 0.87 7.49 -7.35
C PRO A 192 1.63 7.19 -6.04
N GLU A 193 0.88 7.12 -4.95
CA GLU A 193 1.38 6.84 -3.59
C GLU A 193 1.06 5.38 -3.24
N SER A 194 2.02 4.61 -2.73
CA SER A 194 1.87 3.18 -2.42
C SER A 194 0.93 2.43 -3.40
N PRO A 195 1.13 2.52 -4.73
CA PRO A 195 0.13 2.03 -5.67
C PRO A 195 0.14 0.50 -5.76
N MET A 196 -1.03 -0.12 -5.90
CA MET A 196 -1.11 -1.54 -6.25
C MET A 196 -0.63 -1.73 -7.71
N ILE A 197 0.50 -2.41 -7.92
CA ILE A 197 1.12 -2.61 -9.25
C ILE A 197 1.12 -4.08 -9.63
N ASP A 198 1.58 -4.94 -8.73
CA ASP A 198 1.60 -6.37 -8.91
C ASP A 198 1.23 -7.07 -7.60
N GLY A 199 -0.08 -7.30 -7.46
CA GLY A 199 -0.66 -7.96 -6.30
C GLY A 199 -0.19 -9.39 -6.06
N TRP A 200 0.53 -10.03 -6.98
CA TRP A 200 1.07 -11.37 -6.78
C TRP A 200 2.55 -11.37 -6.39
N MET A 201 3.34 -10.45 -6.94
CA MET A 201 4.78 -10.40 -6.68
C MET A 201 5.10 -9.90 -5.26
N GLY A 202 4.43 -8.86 -4.78
CA GLY A 202 4.73 -8.31 -3.45
C GLY A 202 3.89 -7.12 -3.00
N ASP A 203 2.72 -6.92 -3.60
CA ASP A 203 1.69 -6.00 -3.09
C ASP A 203 0.62 -6.81 -2.32
N ASP A 204 -0.66 -6.42 -2.42
CA ASP A 204 -1.72 -6.89 -1.52
C ASP A 204 -1.95 -8.42 -1.44
N TRP A 205 -2.08 -9.15 -2.55
CA TRP A 205 -2.64 -10.51 -2.48
C TRP A 205 -1.61 -11.55 -2.05
N PHE A 206 -0.41 -11.48 -2.63
CA PHE A 206 0.68 -12.39 -2.36
C PHE A 206 2.02 -11.67 -2.30
N HIS A 207 2.96 -12.26 -1.57
CA HIS A 207 4.38 -11.95 -1.67
C HIS A 207 5.12 -13.19 -2.14
N TYR A 208 5.73 -13.11 -3.33
CA TYR A 208 6.35 -14.25 -4.01
C TYR A 208 5.50 -15.54 -3.94
N GLY A 209 4.19 -15.39 -4.12
CA GLY A 209 3.20 -16.48 -4.09
C GLY A 209 2.71 -16.93 -2.71
N ALA A 210 3.19 -16.35 -1.61
CA ALA A 210 2.64 -16.55 -0.27
C ALA A 210 1.39 -15.67 -0.06
N PHE A 211 0.23 -16.26 0.26
CA PHE A 211 -1.04 -15.54 0.27
C PHE A 211 -1.27 -14.79 1.59
N ARG A 212 -1.76 -13.56 1.50
CA ARG A 212 -2.01 -12.67 2.65
C ARG A 212 -3.44 -12.85 3.18
N LEU A 213 -3.59 -13.50 4.33
CA LEU A 213 -4.89 -13.89 4.91
C LEU A 213 -5.77 -12.69 5.30
N ALA A 214 -5.17 -11.59 5.74
CA ALA A 214 -5.89 -10.36 6.10
C ALA A 214 -6.81 -9.88 4.96
N ASN A 215 -6.42 -10.15 3.72
CA ASN A 215 -7.12 -9.67 2.54
C ASN A 215 -8.39 -10.45 2.18
N ILE A 216 -8.67 -11.59 2.85
CA ILE A 216 -9.98 -12.25 2.72
C ILE A 216 -11.09 -11.35 3.29
N ALA A 217 -10.84 -10.69 4.42
CA ALA A 217 -11.82 -9.77 5.02
C ALA A 217 -12.05 -8.54 4.14
N TRP A 218 -10.97 -7.97 3.58
CA TRP A 218 -11.05 -6.86 2.62
C TRP A 218 -11.85 -7.25 1.38
N LEU A 219 -11.56 -8.42 0.79
CA LEU A 219 -12.24 -8.93 -0.40
C LEU A 219 -13.75 -8.99 -0.18
N GLY A 220 -14.17 -9.60 0.93
CA GLY A 220 -15.59 -9.69 1.25
C GLY A 220 -16.26 -8.35 1.50
N GLY A 221 -15.59 -7.46 2.24
CA GLY A 221 -16.07 -6.10 2.48
C GLY A 221 -16.20 -5.25 1.21
N GLN A 222 -15.31 -5.45 0.22
CA GLN A 222 -15.30 -4.64 -1.00
C GLN A 222 -16.11 -5.22 -2.16
N THR A 223 -16.27 -6.54 -2.23
CA THR A 223 -16.92 -7.22 -3.37
C THR A 223 -18.26 -7.84 -3.03
N GLY A 224 -18.58 -8.04 -1.75
CA GLY A 224 -19.91 -8.48 -1.31
C GLY A 224 -20.96 -7.37 -1.38
N TYR A 225 -20.53 -6.11 -1.49
CA TYR A 225 -21.40 -4.94 -1.38
C TYR A 225 -20.99 -3.84 -2.36
N LYS A 226 -21.99 -3.17 -2.94
CA LYS A 226 -21.77 -1.96 -3.74
C LYS A 226 -21.22 -0.81 -2.88
N GLY A 227 -21.78 -0.65 -1.67
CA GLY A 227 -21.38 0.35 -0.68
C GLY A 227 -20.43 -0.22 0.38
N ASN A 228 -20.55 0.28 1.61
CA ASN A 228 -19.77 -0.21 2.75
C ASN A 228 -20.16 -1.65 3.10
N GLY A 229 -19.20 -2.56 3.12
CA GLY A 229 -19.45 -3.96 3.46
C GLY A 229 -19.31 -4.27 4.95
N THR A 230 -19.90 -5.38 5.37
CA THR A 230 -19.71 -5.95 6.71
C THR A 230 -18.76 -7.14 6.65
N VAL A 231 -17.87 -7.24 7.65
CA VAL A 231 -16.96 -8.37 7.80
C VAL A 231 -17.53 -9.33 8.85
N PRO A 232 -17.71 -10.63 8.55
CA PRO A 232 -18.16 -11.63 9.52
C PRO A 232 -17.30 -11.63 10.79
N PRO A 233 -17.90 -11.93 11.95
CA PRO A 233 -17.14 -12.11 13.18
C PRO A 233 -16.18 -13.30 13.04
N THR A 234 -14.94 -13.15 13.49
CA THR A 234 -13.91 -14.19 13.39
C THR A 234 -14.11 -15.34 14.38
N GLY A 235 -14.87 -15.09 15.46
CA GLY A 235 -15.25 -16.05 16.49
C GLY A 235 -14.39 -15.99 17.77
N GLY A 236 -13.26 -15.28 17.74
CA GLY A 236 -12.36 -15.08 18.88
C GLY A 236 -11.51 -13.82 18.73
N TRP A 237 -10.85 -13.39 19.81
CA TRP A 237 -10.01 -12.19 19.78
C TRP A 237 -8.66 -12.41 19.08
N ASP A 238 -8.09 -13.60 19.18
CA ASP A 238 -6.79 -13.93 18.61
C ASP A 238 -6.94 -14.57 17.22
N ASP A 239 -6.69 -13.77 16.19
CA ASP A 239 -6.69 -14.18 14.81
C ASP A 239 -5.71 -15.33 14.55
N TYR A 240 -4.60 -15.42 15.30
CA TYR A 240 -3.71 -16.57 15.23
C TYR A 240 -4.48 -17.89 15.46
N ASP A 241 -5.28 -18.00 16.53
CA ASP A 241 -6.03 -19.23 16.78
C ASP A 241 -7.22 -19.37 15.83
N ASN A 242 -7.93 -18.28 15.53
CA ASN A 242 -9.07 -18.29 14.60
C ASN A 242 -8.69 -18.90 13.24
N PHE A 243 -7.58 -18.47 12.66
CA PHE A 243 -7.11 -18.98 11.36
C PHE A 243 -6.50 -20.37 11.49
N ARG A 244 -5.77 -20.65 12.58
CA ARG A 244 -5.09 -21.93 12.77
C ARG A 244 -6.08 -23.09 12.89
N GLU A 245 -7.16 -22.86 13.64
CA GLU A 245 -8.23 -23.84 13.90
C GLU A 245 -9.11 -24.11 12.68
N VAL A 246 -9.33 -23.10 11.82
CA VAL A 246 -10.16 -23.26 10.62
C VAL A 246 -9.48 -24.11 9.55
N GLY A 247 -8.15 -24.03 9.43
CA GLY A 247 -7.38 -24.83 8.48
C GLY A 247 -6.74 -24.00 7.39
N SER A 248 -7.15 -24.21 6.15
CA SER A 248 -6.62 -23.51 4.97
C SER A 248 -7.28 -22.14 4.75
N ALA A 249 -6.69 -21.32 3.88
CA ALA A 249 -7.30 -20.06 3.45
C ALA A 249 -8.66 -20.27 2.75
N GLY A 250 -8.84 -21.38 2.04
CA GLY A 250 -10.12 -21.76 1.43
C GLY A 250 -11.16 -22.21 2.44
N ASP A 251 -10.76 -22.93 3.50
CA ASP A 251 -11.67 -23.25 4.61
C ASP A 251 -12.14 -21.97 5.31
N TRP A 252 -11.25 -20.98 5.44
CA TRP A 252 -11.62 -19.67 5.95
C TRP A 252 -12.61 -18.94 5.05
N ALA A 253 -12.32 -18.84 3.75
CA ALA A 253 -13.23 -18.22 2.79
C ALA A 253 -14.62 -18.88 2.81
N LYS A 254 -14.68 -20.21 2.93
CA LYS A 254 -15.93 -20.97 3.06
C LYS A 254 -16.65 -20.68 4.38
N LYS A 255 -15.93 -20.66 5.52
CA LYS A 255 -16.51 -20.31 6.83
C LYS A 255 -17.09 -18.90 6.84
N SER A 256 -16.44 -17.95 6.16
CA SER A 256 -16.92 -16.57 6.03
C SER A 256 -18.02 -16.40 4.96
N GLY A 257 -18.32 -17.43 4.16
CA GLY A 257 -19.24 -17.36 3.02
C GLY A 257 -18.72 -16.52 1.85
N TYR A 258 -17.41 -16.25 1.81
CA TYR A 258 -16.75 -15.47 0.77
C TYR A 258 -16.25 -16.33 -0.40
N ASP A 259 -16.26 -17.65 -0.24
CA ASP A 259 -15.95 -18.61 -1.31
C ASP A 259 -16.88 -18.52 -2.53
N GLN A 260 -18.09 -17.99 -2.33
CA GLN A 260 -19.04 -17.74 -3.41
C GLN A 260 -18.69 -16.51 -4.27
N LEU A 261 -17.87 -15.58 -3.76
CA LEU A 261 -17.60 -14.29 -4.40
C LEU A 261 -16.81 -14.49 -5.71
N PRO A 262 -17.20 -13.83 -6.82
CA PRO A 262 -16.55 -14.04 -8.12
C PRO A 262 -15.05 -13.79 -8.10
N TYR A 263 -14.57 -12.78 -7.37
CA TYR A 263 -13.15 -12.47 -7.31
C TYR A 263 -12.37 -13.54 -6.53
N TRP A 264 -12.90 -14.03 -5.41
CA TRP A 264 -12.28 -15.15 -4.68
C TRP A 264 -12.14 -16.38 -5.58
N LYS A 265 -13.20 -16.73 -6.33
CA LYS A 265 -13.17 -17.87 -7.26
C LYS A 265 -12.08 -17.72 -8.32
N ARG A 266 -11.95 -16.54 -8.94
CA ARG A 266 -10.86 -16.27 -9.90
C ARG A 266 -9.49 -16.36 -9.22
N MET A 267 -9.27 -15.60 -8.15
CA MET A 267 -7.98 -15.54 -7.45
C MET A 267 -7.53 -16.93 -6.97
N SER A 268 -8.41 -17.72 -6.37
CA SER A 268 -8.08 -19.06 -5.88
C SER A 268 -7.85 -20.09 -6.98
N GLN A 269 -8.35 -19.87 -8.20
CA GLN A 269 -8.03 -20.67 -9.39
C GLN A 269 -6.64 -20.34 -9.96
N HIS A 270 -6.16 -19.12 -9.72
CA HIS A 270 -4.88 -18.61 -10.21
C HIS A 270 -3.88 -18.44 -9.04
N ALA A 271 -3.53 -19.55 -8.37
CA ALA A 271 -2.62 -19.49 -7.22
C ALA A 271 -1.16 -19.20 -7.61
N ALA A 272 -0.76 -19.57 -8.84
CA ALA A 272 0.55 -19.30 -9.41
C ALA A 272 0.52 -18.01 -10.25
N TYR A 273 1.69 -17.46 -10.58
CA TYR A 273 1.83 -16.25 -11.41
C TYR A 273 1.61 -16.55 -12.89
N ASP A 274 0.44 -17.05 -13.24
CA ASP A 274 0.05 -17.33 -14.63
C ASP A 274 -0.42 -16.06 -15.37
N ASP A 275 -0.97 -16.24 -16.57
CA ASP A 275 -1.42 -15.15 -17.44
C ASP A 275 -2.43 -14.20 -16.77
N PHE A 276 -3.19 -14.67 -15.78
CA PHE A 276 -4.11 -13.82 -15.02
C PHE A 276 -3.35 -12.71 -14.28
N TRP A 277 -2.27 -13.04 -13.59
CA TRP A 277 -1.49 -12.04 -12.86
C TRP A 277 -0.52 -11.28 -13.76
N GLN A 278 0.14 -11.98 -14.68
CA GLN A 278 1.08 -11.36 -15.61
C GLN A 278 0.42 -10.30 -16.49
N GLY A 279 -0.84 -10.52 -16.89
CA GLY A 279 -1.63 -9.55 -17.66
C GLY A 279 -2.10 -8.33 -16.85
N GLN A 280 -1.89 -8.31 -15.53
CA GLN A 280 -2.25 -7.21 -14.63
C GLN A 280 -1.03 -6.46 -14.07
N ALA A 281 0.20 -6.94 -14.32
CA ALA A 281 1.43 -6.35 -13.81
C ALA A 281 1.71 -4.96 -14.43
N LEU A 282 1.39 -3.90 -13.70
CA LEU A 282 1.37 -2.54 -14.24
C LEU A 282 2.77 -1.98 -14.51
N ASP A 283 3.80 -2.42 -13.79
CA ASP A 283 5.20 -2.09 -14.03
C ASP A 283 5.63 -2.45 -15.47
N LYS A 284 5.24 -3.65 -15.93
CA LYS A 284 5.49 -4.13 -17.29
C LYS A 284 4.68 -3.37 -18.33
N LEU A 285 3.41 -3.11 -18.05
CA LEU A 285 2.51 -2.38 -18.96
C LEU A 285 2.95 -0.92 -19.15
N LEU A 286 3.35 -0.25 -18.08
CA LEU A 286 3.94 1.10 -18.13
C LEU A 286 5.24 1.10 -18.93
N ALA A 287 6.13 0.14 -18.69
CA ALA A 287 7.40 0.06 -19.40
C ALA A 287 7.24 -0.26 -20.89
N ALA A 288 6.15 -0.92 -21.30
CA ALA A 288 5.85 -1.21 -22.69
C ALA A 288 5.47 0.05 -23.48
N ASN A 289 4.75 0.99 -22.86
CA ASN A 289 4.42 2.29 -23.47
C ASN A 289 4.54 3.44 -22.46
N PRO A 290 5.77 3.90 -22.16
CA PRO A 290 5.99 4.89 -21.12
C PRO A 290 5.45 6.28 -21.51
N SER A 291 4.56 6.85 -20.69
CA SER A 291 4.07 8.21 -20.91
C SER A 291 5.12 9.28 -20.57
N ASN A 292 4.84 10.53 -20.99
CA ASN A 292 5.67 11.69 -20.67
C ASN A 292 5.13 12.52 -19.50
N VAL A 293 4.06 12.08 -18.84
CA VAL A 293 3.51 12.79 -17.68
C VAL A 293 4.55 12.76 -16.55
N PRO A 294 5.00 13.93 -16.04
CA PRO A 294 5.86 14.00 -14.87
C PRO A 294 5.23 13.24 -13.70
N THR A 295 5.95 12.27 -13.13
CA THR A 295 5.41 11.36 -12.13
C THR A 295 6.31 11.29 -10.90
N LEU A 296 5.72 11.49 -9.72
CA LEU A 296 6.36 11.33 -8.41
C LEU A 296 5.87 10.02 -7.78
N TRP A 297 6.68 8.97 -7.91
CA TRP A 297 6.39 7.66 -7.33
C TRP A 297 6.72 7.68 -5.85
N GLU A 298 5.75 7.33 -5.00
CA GLU A 298 5.94 7.33 -3.56
C GLU A 298 5.56 5.96 -2.97
N GLN A 299 6.34 5.49 -1.99
CA GLN A 299 5.92 4.45 -1.05
C GLN A 299 6.65 4.58 0.29
N GLY A 300 6.13 3.97 1.35
CA GLY A 300 6.83 3.87 2.62
C GLY A 300 8.03 2.91 2.57
N LEU A 301 9.07 3.19 3.36
CA LEU A 301 10.15 2.22 3.64
C LEU A 301 9.63 0.99 4.43
N TRP A 302 8.56 1.18 5.21
CA TRP A 302 7.85 0.13 5.92
C TRP A 302 6.39 0.05 5.47
N ASP A 303 6.16 0.17 4.15
CA ASP A 303 4.86 -0.07 3.54
C ASP A 303 4.40 -1.53 3.69
N GLN A 304 3.43 -1.77 4.56
CA GLN A 304 3.00 -3.12 4.89
C GLN A 304 1.96 -3.70 3.94
N GLU A 305 1.49 -2.96 2.93
CA GLU A 305 0.44 -3.38 1.99
C GLU A 305 0.96 -3.44 0.55
N ASP A 306 1.57 -2.36 0.06
CA ASP A 306 1.94 -2.18 -1.35
C ASP A 306 3.47 -1.95 -1.50
N MET A 307 4.26 -2.89 -0.95
CA MET A 307 5.73 -2.78 -0.85
C MET A 307 6.45 -2.92 -2.19
N TYR A 308 5.87 -3.61 -3.17
CA TYR A 308 6.47 -3.84 -4.48
C TYR A 308 6.26 -2.64 -5.41
N GLY A 309 5.10 -1.98 -5.32
CA GLY A 309 4.58 -1.14 -6.39
C GLY A 309 5.44 0.03 -6.86
N ALA A 310 5.55 1.09 -6.06
CA ALA A 310 6.12 2.35 -6.53
C ALA A 310 7.57 2.20 -7.00
N ILE A 311 8.39 1.46 -6.23
CA ILE A 311 9.81 1.28 -6.50
C ILE A 311 10.06 0.52 -7.80
N THR A 312 9.30 -0.55 -8.06
CA THR A 312 9.49 -1.39 -9.26
C THR A 312 8.95 -0.71 -10.52
N ALA A 313 7.82 0.00 -10.42
CA ALA A 313 7.32 0.81 -11.52
C ALA A 313 8.30 1.93 -11.91
N TRP A 314 8.87 2.62 -10.92
CA TRP A 314 9.91 3.62 -11.14
C TRP A 314 11.18 3.01 -11.76
N GLU A 315 11.65 1.85 -11.26
CA GLU A 315 12.83 1.15 -11.82
C GLU A 315 12.60 0.74 -13.28
N ALA A 316 11.42 0.21 -13.59
CA ALA A 316 11.04 -0.21 -14.94
C ALA A 316 11.01 1.00 -15.91
N LEU A 317 10.47 2.14 -15.48
CA LEU A 317 10.45 3.37 -16.27
C LEU A 317 11.85 3.99 -16.42
N LYS A 318 12.67 3.96 -15.36
CA LYS A 318 14.08 4.37 -15.42
C LYS A 318 14.84 3.57 -16.47
N ALA A 319 14.65 2.24 -16.50
CA ALA A 319 15.27 1.36 -17.50
C ALA A 319 14.85 1.68 -18.94
N LYS A 320 13.69 2.34 -19.13
CA LYS A 320 13.21 2.86 -20.41
C LYS A 320 13.67 4.31 -20.70
N GLY A 321 14.63 4.83 -19.95
CA GLY A 321 15.19 6.17 -20.15
C GLY A 321 14.28 7.31 -19.66
N LYS A 322 13.28 7.02 -18.83
CA LYS A 322 12.33 8.01 -18.30
C LYS A 322 12.74 8.63 -16.97
N ALA A 323 14.02 8.55 -16.60
CA ALA A 323 14.52 9.16 -15.37
C ALA A 323 14.26 10.68 -15.33
N GLY A 324 14.37 11.38 -16.46
CA GLY A 324 14.23 12.85 -16.50
C GLY A 324 12.84 13.41 -16.19
N ASN A 325 11.80 12.57 -16.09
CA ASN A 325 10.44 12.96 -15.72
C ASN A 325 9.80 12.02 -14.69
N ASN A 326 10.58 11.14 -14.05
CA ASN A 326 10.11 10.23 -13.01
C ASN A 326 11.00 10.36 -11.77
N PHE A 327 10.37 10.70 -10.66
CA PHE A 327 11.00 10.91 -9.36
C PHE A 327 10.55 9.82 -8.41
N LEU A 328 11.41 9.44 -7.46
CA LEU A 328 11.10 8.48 -6.41
C LEU A 328 11.14 9.16 -5.05
N VAL A 329 10.16 8.89 -4.19
CA VAL A 329 10.21 9.26 -2.77
C VAL A 329 9.93 8.04 -1.91
N MET A 330 10.76 7.84 -0.89
CA MET A 330 10.50 6.81 0.12
C MET A 330 10.76 7.36 1.52
N GLY A 331 9.70 7.62 2.27
CA GLY A 331 9.78 8.12 3.64
C GLY A 331 9.72 6.99 4.70
N PRO A 332 9.94 7.32 5.99
CA PRO A 332 9.95 6.35 7.09
C PRO A 332 8.51 6.04 7.54
N TRP A 333 7.69 5.63 6.58
CA TRP A 333 6.25 5.54 6.69
C TRP A 333 5.78 4.10 6.58
N ARG A 334 4.64 3.84 7.22
CA ARG A 334 3.76 2.73 6.87
C ARG A 334 2.87 3.08 5.68
N HIS A 335 2.09 2.10 5.22
CA HIS A 335 1.14 2.27 4.13
C HIS A 335 0.26 3.51 4.30
N SER A 336 0.21 4.33 3.24
CA SER A 336 -0.55 5.58 3.16
C SER A 336 -0.30 6.60 4.29
N GLN A 337 0.73 6.45 5.15
CA GLN A 337 0.99 7.41 6.22
C GLN A 337 1.48 8.76 5.69
N VAL A 338 1.97 8.81 4.45
CA VAL A 338 2.25 10.03 3.69
C VAL A 338 1.06 11.01 3.64
N ASN A 339 -0.17 10.51 3.80
CA ASN A 339 -1.41 11.27 3.83
C ASN A 339 -1.88 11.66 5.25
N ARG A 340 -1.04 11.40 6.25
CA ARG A 340 -1.30 11.61 7.69
C ARG A 340 -0.13 12.37 8.32
N ASP A 341 -0.08 12.33 9.64
CA ASP A 341 1.09 12.72 10.42
C ASP A 341 2.21 11.67 10.26
N GLY A 342 3.41 12.14 9.92
CA GLY A 342 4.61 11.34 9.76
C GLY A 342 5.71 11.70 10.76
N ARG A 343 5.37 12.03 12.01
CA ARG A 343 6.35 12.30 13.09
C ARG A 343 6.90 11.04 13.73
N SER A 344 6.21 9.92 13.60
CA SER A 344 6.61 8.64 14.21
C SER A 344 6.06 7.43 13.48
N LEU A 345 6.68 6.27 13.74
CA LEU A 345 6.15 4.96 13.38
C LEU A 345 6.56 3.96 14.46
N GLY A 346 5.58 3.32 15.11
CA GLY A 346 5.84 2.48 16.29
C GLY A 346 6.59 3.28 17.39
N PRO A 347 7.71 2.76 17.94
CA PRO A 347 8.48 3.48 18.96
C PRO A 347 9.38 4.59 18.39
N PHE A 348 9.53 4.69 17.07
CA PHE A 348 10.51 5.59 16.44
C PHE A 348 9.95 6.99 16.24
N GLN A 349 10.76 8.00 16.54
CA GLN A 349 10.45 9.42 16.34
C GLN A 349 11.34 9.98 15.24
N TRP A 350 10.76 10.74 14.32
CA TRP A 350 11.43 11.28 13.15
C TRP A 350 11.76 12.77 13.32
N ASP A 351 12.70 13.27 12.51
CA ASP A 351 13.03 14.71 12.50
C ASP A 351 11.90 15.53 11.86
N GLY A 352 10.91 15.86 12.68
CA GLY A 352 9.70 16.58 12.30
C GLY A 352 8.65 15.69 11.63
N ASP A 353 7.65 16.33 11.02
CA ASP A 353 6.61 15.64 10.27
C ASP A 353 7.09 15.34 8.85
N THR A 354 7.69 14.18 8.68
CA THR A 354 8.28 13.77 7.41
C THR A 354 7.23 13.68 6.29
N ALA A 355 5.99 13.32 6.62
CA ALA A 355 4.88 13.29 5.66
C ALA A 355 4.47 14.71 5.23
N ALA A 356 4.40 15.67 6.16
CA ALA A 356 4.19 17.07 5.80
C ALA A 356 5.34 17.63 4.96
N GLN A 357 6.60 17.32 5.29
CA GLN A 357 7.77 17.71 4.49
C GLN A 357 7.66 17.21 3.05
N PHE A 358 7.26 15.96 2.83
CA PHE A 358 7.00 15.44 1.48
C PHE A 358 5.91 16.22 0.75
N ARG A 359 4.74 16.42 1.39
CA ARG A 359 3.63 17.13 0.77
C ARG A 359 4.03 18.57 0.39
N GLU A 360 4.64 19.29 1.32
CA GLU A 360 4.97 20.71 1.16
C GLU A 360 6.19 20.96 0.27
N GLN A 361 7.21 20.11 0.33
CA GLN A 361 8.50 20.35 -0.32
C GLN A 361 8.68 19.55 -1.61
N MET A 362 7.83 18.55 -1.87
CA MET A 362 7.99 17.66 -3.04
C MET A 362 6.72 17.60 -3.90
N VAL A 363 5.56 17.28 -3.31
CA VAL A 363 4.30 17.20 -4.06
C VAL A 363 3.86 18.58 -4.55
N LEU A 364 3.70 19.54 -3.64
CA LEU A 364 3.16 20.86 -3.97
C LEU A 364 4.01 21.60 -5.02
N PRO A 365 5.35 21.68 -4.91
CA PRO A 365 6.16 22.38 -5.91
C PRO A 365 6.09 21.72 -7.30
N LEU A 366 6.07 20.39 -7.36
CA LEU A 366 5.91 19.67 -8.63
C LEU A 366 4.53 19.94 -9.24
N PHE A 367 3.48 19.92 -8.43
CA PHE A 367 2.13 20.21 -8.90
C PHE A 367 2.00 21.67 -9.36
N ASP A 368 2.53 22.63 -8.61
CA ASP A 368 2.51 24.06 -8.98
C ASP A 368 3.28 24.32 -10.29
N GLN A 369 4.43 23.66 -10.51
CA GLN A 369 5.19 23.76 -11.76
C GLN A 369 4.31 23.46 -12.98
N TYR A 370 3.57 22.34 -12.96
CA TYR A 370 2.82 21.87 -14.13
C TYR A 370 1.38 22.38 -14.21
N LEU A 371 0.78 22.70 -13.06
CA LEU A 371 -0.64 23.08 -12.98
C LEU A 371 -0.88 24.58 -12.85
N LYS A 372 0.14 25.37 -12.46
CA LYS A 372 0.04 26.83 -12.29
C LYS A 372 1.13 27.63 -12.99
N ASP A 373 1.92 27.00 -13.87
CA ASP A 373 3.10 27.63 -14.47
C ASP A 373 4.09 28.16 -13.41
N GLY A 374 4.19 27.44 -12.29
CA GLY A 374 5.14 27.75 -11.21
C GLY A 374 6.60 27.53 -11.62
N PRO A 375 7.57 27.92 -10.78
CA PRO A 375 8.97 27.64 -11.02
C PRO A 375 9.24 26.13 -11.08
N ALA A 376 10.37 25.75 -11.69
CA ALA A 376 10.79 24.35 -11.73
C ALA A 376 10.96 23.80 -10.30
N ALA A 377 10.35 22.65 -10.03
CA ALA A 377 10.49 21.97 -8.76
C ALA A 377 11.93 21.46 -8.60
N ASN A 378 12.57 21.83 -7.49
CA ASN A 378 13.86 21.27 -7.11
C ASN A 378 13.62 19.90 -6.47
N LEU A 379 13.57 18.85 -7.29
CA LEU A 379 13.46 17.45 -6.84
C LEU A 379 14.73 16.66 -7.21
N PRO A 380 15.29 15.86 -6.29
CA PRO A 380 16.31 14.89 -6.64
C PRO A 380 15.68 13.74 -7.44
N GLN A 381 16.51 12.91 -8.07
CA GLN A 381 16.02 11.72 -8.76
C GLN A 381 15.35 10.74 -7.80
N ALA A 382 15.91 10.61 -6.58
CA ALA A 382 15.26 9.95 -5.46
C ALA A 382 15.45 10.77 -4.18
N ALA A 383 14.37 10.96 -3.43
CA ALA A 383 14.42 11.49 -2.06
C ALA A 383 14.05 10.35 -1.10
N ILE A 384 15.01 9.84 -0.33
CA ILE A 384 14.78 8.67 0.52
C ILE A 384 15.20 9.00 1.94
N TYR A 385 14.34 8.74 2.91
CA TYR A 385 14.67 8.98 4.30
C TYR A 385 15.74 7.99 4.79
N ASN A 386 16.72 8.49 5.53
CA ASN A 386 17.73 7.68 6.17
C ASN A 386 17.25 7.33 7.58
N THR A 387 16.86 6.08 7.79
CA THR A 387 16.27 5.65 9.06
C THR A 387 17.29 5.40 10.17
N GLY A 388 18.59 5.43 9.87
CA GLY A 388 19.68 5.34 10.85
C GLY A 388 20.26 6.69 11.26
N GLU A 389 20.13 7.72 10.42
CA GLU A 389 20.66 9.07 10.66
C GLU A 389 19.56 10.16 10.74
N ASN A 390 18.30 9.75 10.61
CA ASN A 390 17.11 10.56 10.86
C ASN A 390 17.00 11.83 10.00
N HIS A 391 17.25 11.73 8.69
CA HIS A 391 17.13 12.86 7.74
C HIS A 391 16.80 12.40 6.31
N TRP A 392 16.42 13.32 5.44
CA TRP A 392 16.21 13.05 4.00
C TRP A 392 17.53 13.01 3.22
N ASP A 393 17.80 11.92 2.53
CA ASP A 393 18.83 11.88 1.50
C ASP A 393 18.26 12.31 0.15
N ARG A 394 18.88 13.32 -0.47
CA ARG A 394 18.55 13.82 -1.80
C ARG A 394 19.56 13.29 -2.82
N LEU A 395 19.16 12.26 -3.56
CA LEU A 395 20.05 11.45 -4.39
C LEU A 395 19.87 11.75 -5.88
N ALA A 396 20.96 12.12 -6.55
CA ALA A 396 20.97 12.33 -8.01
C ALA A 396 20.84 11.02 -8.80
N ASN A 397 21.22 9.90 -8.18
CA ASN A 397 21.10 8.56 -8.74
C ASN A 397 20.66 7.60 -7.64
N TRP A 398 19.81 6.64 -7.99
CA TRP A 398 19.39 5.54 -7.11
C TRP A 398 19.16 4.28 -7.96
N PRO A 399 19.38 3.04 -7.49
CA PRO A 399 20.00 2.71 -6.20
C PRO A 399 21.50 2.99 -6.23
N LEU A 400 22.11 3.06 -5.05
CA LEU A 400 23.54 3.33 -4.92
C LEU A 400 24.37 2.05 -4.99
N ALA A 401 23.79 0.92 -4.56
CA ALA A 401 24.32 -0.41 -4.80
C ALA A 401 23.26 -1.36 -5.37
N CYS A 402 23.65 -2.17 -6.35
CA CYS A 402 22.81 -3.21 -6.96
C CYS A 402 23.65 -4.28 -7.67
N GLU A 403 23.00 -5.28 -8.28
CA GLU A 403 23.68 -6.39 -8.96
C GLU A 403 24.46 -5.95 -10.21
N SER A 404 23.95 -4.96 -10.96
CA SER A 404 24.62 -4.45 -12.16
C SER A 404 24.22 -3.01 -12.46
N GLY A 405 25.17 -2.19 -12.95
CA GLY A 405 24.89 -0.82 -13.40
C GLY A 405 24.79 0.25 -12.30
N CYS A 406 25.05 -0.09 -11.04
CA CYS A 406 25.13 0.87 -9.93
C CYS A 406 26.58 1.26 -9.58
N ALA A 407 26.74 2.32 -8.78
CA ALA A 407 28.04 2.81 -8.36
C ALA A 407 28.80 1.81 -7.47
N ALA A 408 28.09 1.00 -6.68
CA ALA A 408 28.65 -0.08 -5.89
C ALA A 408 27.96 -1.43 -6.20
N PRO A 409 28.70 -2.56 -6.10
CA PRO A 409 28.10 -3.88 -6.14
C PRO A 409 27.43 -4.23 -4.79
N LEU A 410 26.48 -5.16 -4.81
CA LEU A 410 26.01 -5.78 -3.56
C LEU A 410 27.15 -6.56 -2.89
N LYS A 411 27.21 -6.51 -1.56
CA LYS A 411 28.19 -7.25 -0.75
C LYS A 411 27.51 -8.38 0.02
N PRO A 412 27.91 -9.65 -0.18
CA PRO A 412 27.36 -10.76 0.57
C PRO A 412 27.76 -10.69 2.05
N ILE A 413 26.79 -10.80 2.94
CA ILE A 413 27.01 -11.12 4.35
C ILE A 413 26.53 -12.56 4.59
N TYR A 414 27.47 -13.44 4.90
CA TYR A 414 27.30 -14.89 4.94
C TYR A 414 26.86 -15.37 6.31
N LEU A 415 25.98 -16.37 6.33
CA LEU A 415 25.63 -17.12 7.54
C LEU A 415 26.85 -17.94 8.00
N GLN A 416 27.21 -17.84 9.27
CA GLN A 416 28.38 -18.52 9.88
C GLN A 416 27.95 -19.46 11.02
N ALA A 417 28.89 -20.28 11.50
CA ALA A 417 28.63 -21.22 12.59
C ALA A 417 28.23 -20.48 13.88
N ASP A 418 27.55 -21.19 14.78
CA ASP A 418 27.20 -20.71 16.12
C ASP A 418 26.40 -19.39 16.12
N GLY A 419 25.57 -19.17 15.09
CA GLY A 419 24.78 -17.94 14.93
C GLY A 419 25.60 -16.72 14.54
N GLY A 420 26.82 -16.90 14.00
CA GLY A 420 27.64 -15.81 13.48
C GLY A 420 27.16 -15.29 12.12
N LEU A 421 27.45 -14.02 11.84
CA LEU A 421 27.20 -13.37 10.55
C LEU A 421 28.44 -12.54 10.16
N GLY A 422 28.92 -12.65 8.93
CA GLY A 422 30.13 -11.93 8.50
C GLY A 422 30.36 -11.90 7.00
N PHE A 423 31.27 -11.03 6.55
CA PHE A 423 31.55 -10.83 5.11
C PHE A 423 32.48 -11.90 4.50
N ASP A 424 33.20 -12.64 5.35
CA ASP A 424 34.03 -13.76 4.91
C ASP A 424 33.21 -15.05 4.84
N LYS A 425 33.45 -15.83 3.79
CA LYS A 425 32.86 -17.17 3.67
C LYS A 425 33.39 -18.06 4.79
N ALA A 426 32.48 -18.64 5.55
CA ALA A 426 32.81 -19.61 6.59
C ALA A 426 33.17 -21.00 6.00
N ALA A 427 33.60 -21.91 6.88
CA ALA A 427 33.73 -23.33 6.56
C ALA A 427 32.37 -23.94 6.16
N ALA A 428 32.41 -24.97 5.32
CA ALA A 428 31.21 -25.68 4.88
C ALA A 428 30.47 -26.31 6.08
N GLY A 429 29.16 -26.13 6.14
CA GLY A 429 28.32 -26.66 7.22
C GLY A 429 26.83 -26.42 6.96
N GLY A 430 26.02 -26.61 8.00
CA GLY A 430 24.63 -26.19 7.96
C GLY A 430 23.96 -26.26 9.32
N ASP A 431 22.94 -25.43 9.48
CA ASP A 431 22.18 -25.31 10.71
C ASP A 431 20.72 -25.65 10.40
N SER A 432 20.07 -26.38 11.30
CA SER A 432 18.74 -26.95 11.05
C SER A 432 17.73 -26.52 12.09
N TYR A 433 16.50 -26.28 11.65
CA TYR A 433 15.35 -26.02 12.49
C TYR A 433 14.16 -26.84 12.02
N VAL A 434 13.21 -27.12 12.92
CA VAL A 434 11.97 -27.84 12.58
C VAL A 434 10.86 -26.82 12.45
N SER A 435 10.31 -26.69 11.24
CA SER A 435 9.09 -25.91 11.03
C SER A 435 7.86 -26.79 11.19
N ASP A 436 6.94 -26.34 12.05
CA ASP A 436 5.71 -27.04 12.40
C ASP A 436 4.47 -26.19 12.03
N PRO A 437 3.73 -26.53 10.97
CA PRO A 437 2.51 -25.80 10.59
C PRO A 437 1.40 -25.83 11.65
N ALA A 438 1.50 -26.70 12.67
CA ALA A 438 0.59 -26.67 13.82
C ALA A 438 0.98 -25.60 14.87
N LYS A 439 2.20 -25.06 14.80
CA LYS A 439 2.76 -24.05 15.71
C LYS A 439 3.52 -22.95 14.95
N PRO A 440 2.91 -22.33 13.91
CA PRO A 440 3.61 -21.37 13.07
C PRO A 440 4.16 -20.19 13.88
N VAL A 441 5.25 -19.60 13.42
CA VAL A 441 5.83 -18.39 14.00
C VAL A 441 4.85 -17.22 13.79
N PRO A 442 4.39 -16.56 14.86
CA PRO A 442 3.57 -15.37 14.75
C PRO A 442 4.34 -14.20 14.09
N HIS A 443 3.70 -13.43 13.22
CA HIS A 443 4.28 -12.19 12.67
C HIS A 443 4.33 -11.05 13.69
N LEU A 444 3.48 -11.13 14.72
CA LEU A 444 3.42 -10.23 15.86
C LEU A 444 3.26 -11.04 17.17
N PRO A 445 3.69 -10.51 18.32
CA PRO A 445 3.39 -11.12 19.61
C PRO A 445 1.89 -11.36 19.80
N ARG A 446 1.55 -12.57 20.25
CA ARG A 446 0.16 -13.00 20.49
C ARG A 446 -0.45 -12.32 21.73
N PRO A 447 -1.79 -12.15 21.81
CA PRO A 447 -2.76 -12.43 20.74
C PRO A 447 -2.53 -11.51 19.54
N VAL A 448 -2.84 -11.94 18.33
CA VAL A 448 -2.81 -11.13 17.11
C VAL A 448 -4.23 -10.73 16.76
N ASN A 449 -4.48 -9.47 16.42
CA ASN A 449 -5.79 -9.04 15.93
C ASN A 449 -5.61 -7.96 14.86
N PHE A 450 -6.12 -8.19 13.65
CA PHE A 450 -5.95 -7.23 12.55
C PHE A 450 -6.65 -5.87 12.76
N LYS A 451 -7.44 -5.72 13.84
CA LYS A 451 -8.18 -4.51 14.19
C LYS A 451 -7.67 -3.80 15.44
N ASP A 452 -6.62 -4.29 16.10
CA ASP A 452 -6.12 -3.69 17.36
C ASP A 452 -5.16 -2.50 17.16
N GLY A 453 -4.95 -2.08 15.91
CA GLY A 453 -4.10 -0.95 15.55
C GLY A 453 -2.65 -1.31 15.22
N ARG A 454 -2.17 -2.51 15.60
CA ARG A 454 -0.77 -2.93 15.34
C ARG A 454 -0.49 -3.33 13.89
N TRP A 455 -1.53 -3.43 13.07
CA TRP A 455 -1.36 -3.62 11.62
C TRP A 455 -0.52 -2.49 11.00
N GLY A 456 -0.67 -1.26 11.47
CA GLY A 456 0.04 -0.14 10.85
C GLY A 456 1.55 -0.16 11.06
N ASP A 457 2.04 -0.70 12.17
CA ASP A 457 3.44 -0.59 12.60
C ASP A 457 4.11 -1.96 12.82
N TRP A 458 3.51 -3.05 12.33
CA TRP A 458 4.05 -4.39 12.54
C TRP A 458 5.45 -4.57 11.91
N LEU A 459 5.71 -3.92 10.79
CA LEU A 459 7.01 -3.95 10.11
C LEU A 459 8.13 -3.24 10.87
N VAL A 460 7.83 -2.47 11.91
CA VAL A 460 8.84 -1.89 12.81
C VAL A 460 8.81 -2.52 14.20
N SER A 461 8.02 -3.57 14.39
CA SER A 461 7.89 -4.24 15.68
C SER A 461 9.11 -5.10 16.01
N ASP A 462 9.41 -5.18 17.30
CA ASP A 462 10.56 -5.86 17.85
C ASP A 462 10.57 -7.37 17.55
N GLN A 463 11.63 -7.85 16.91
CA GLN A 463 11.77 -9.26 16.53
C GLN A 463 12.26 -10.18 17.65
N ARG A 464 12.50 -9.66 18.87
CA ARG A 464 12.81 -10.50 20.06
C ARG A 464 11.75 -11.55 20.38
N GLY A 465 10.50 -11.35 19.96
CA GLY A 465 9.44 -12.37 20.10
C GLY A 465 9.60 -13.58 19.17
N SER A 466 10.37 -13.44 18.08
CA SER A 466 10.76 -14.53 17.19
C SER A 466 12.12 -15.12 17.57
N ASP A 467 13.03 -14.28 18.05
CA ASP A 467 14.36 -14.68 18.48
C ASP A 467 14.32 -15.68 19.66
N GLY A 468 15.22 -16.66 19.64
CA GLY A 468 15.26 -17.74 20.63
C GLY A 468 14.21 -18.84 20.46
N ARG A 469 13.26 -18.71 19.52
CA ARG A 469 12.39 -19.83 19.16
C ARG A 469 13.18 -20.92 18.42
N PRO A 470 12.91 -22.22 18.66
CA PRO A 470 13.64 -23.31 17.99
C PRO A 470 13.30 -23.48 16.50
N ASP A 471 12.29 -22.78 15.99
CA ASP A 471 11.85 -22.75 14.59
C ASP A 471 12.23 -21.44 13.87
N VAL A 472 13.15 -20.66 14.45
CA VAL A 472 13.72 -19.41 13.89
C VAL A 472 15.24 -19.47 14.03
N MET A 473 15.96 -19.37 12.91
CA MET A 473 17.42 -19.27 12.92
C MET A 473 17.83 -17.80 12.99
N THR A 474 18.66 -17.45 13.98
CA THR A 474 19.19 -16.09 14.18
C THR A 474 20.70 -16.08 13.96
N TYR A 475 21.18 -15.16 13.12
CA TYR A 475 22.60 -14.92 12.87
C TYR A 475 22.94 -13.45 13.12
N THR A 476 24.04 -13.16 13.80
CA THR A 476 24.42 -11.80 14.18
C THR A 476 25.89 -11.51 13.97
N THR A 477 26.20 -10.27 13.58
CA THR A 477 27.59 -9.78 13.58
C THR A 477 28.07 -9.57 15.02
N PRO A 478 29.38 -9.49 15.25
CA PRO A 478 29.91 -8.74 16.38
C PRO A 478 29.32 -7.33 16.46
N VAL A 479 29.44 -6.69 17.62
CA VAL A 479 29.09 -5.26 17.76
C VAL A 479 29.92 -4.47 16.76
N LEU A 480 29.24 -3.64 15.97
CA LEU A 480 29.89 -2.78 14.99
C LEU A 480 30.71 -1.72 15.71
N THR A 481 31.98 -1.57 15.33
CA THR A 481 32.86 -0.50 15.82
C THR A 481 32.88 0.72 14.90
N VAL A 482 32.36 0.56 13.67
CA VAL A 482 32.25 1.61 12.65
C VAL A 482 30.84 1.55 12.05
N ALA A 483 30.33 2.71 11.63
CA ALA A 483 29.02 2.79 10.99
C ALA A 483 29.02 2.01 9.67
N MET A 484 27.91 1.34 9.37
CA MET A 484 27.72 0.63 8.11
C MET A 484 26.46 1.14 7.42
N ARG A 485 26.64 1.78 6.26
CA ARG A 485 25.52 2.30 5.45
C ARG A 485 25.07 1.29 4.41
N VAL A 486 23.76 1.11 4.31
CA VAL A 486 23.08 0.34 3.26
C VAL A 486 22.09 1.22 2.50
N SER A 487 22.14 1.22 1.17
CA SER A 487 21.26 2.06 0.33
C SER A 487 20.99 1.41 -1.02
N GLY A 488 19.81 0.79 -1.13
CA GLY A 488 19.39 -0.06 -2.25
C GLY A 488 18.51 -1.21 -1.78
N ALA A 489 18.34 -2.25 -2.59
CA ALA A 489 17.56 -3.43 -2.20
C ALA A 489 18.46 -4.60 -1.80
N PRO A 490 18.32 -5.16 -0.59
CA PRO A 490 18.97 -6.41 -0.22
C PRO A 490 18.40 -7.59 -1.02
N ILE A 491 19.23 -8.62 -1.26
CA ILE A 491 18.80 -9.87 -1.90
C ILE A 491 19.02 -11.03 -0.93
N ALA A 492 17.98 -11.78 -0.59
CA ALA A 492 18.14 -13.05 0.10
C ALA A 492 18.71 -14.10 -0.86
N ASP A 493 19.82 -14.73 -0.50
CA ASP A 493 20.53 -15.73 -1.32
C ASP A 493 20.75 -17.01 -0.51
N LEU A 494 19.70 -17.83 -0.40
CA LEU A 494 19.68 -18.99 0.49
C LEU A 494 19.97 -20.28 -0.26
N TYR A 495 20.85 -21.10 0.32
CA TYR A 495 21.00 -22.50 -0.04
C TYR A 495 20.40 -23.34 1.08
N ALA A 496 19.28 -23.99 0.83
CA ALA A 496 18.55 -24.71 1.87
C ALA A 496 18.04 -26.07 1.37
N ALA A 497 17.96 -27.04 2.27
CA ALA A 497 17.26 -28.31 2.06
C ALA A 497 16.08 -28.41 3.03
N THR A 498 14.99 -29.05 2.61
CA THR A 498 13.86 -29.39 3.48
C THR A 498 13.59 -30.89 3.42
N THR A 499 13.20 -31.50 4.52
CA THR A 499 12.70 -32.89 4.51
C THR A 499 11.33 -33.00 3.84
N GLY A 500 10.62 -31.88 3.70
CA GLY A 500 9.34 -31.77 3.02
C GLY A 500 9.47 -31.71 1.49
N THR A 501 8.34 -31.43 0.83
CA THR A 501 8.27 -31.24 -0.64
C THR A 501 7.72 -29.86 -1.04
N ASP A 502 7.50 -29.00 -0.04
CA ASP A 502 7.20 -27.58 -0.19
C ASP A 502 7.71 -26.88 1.09
N GLY A 503 7.69 -25.55 1.13
CA GLY A 503 8.05 -24.74 2.29
C GLY A 503 8.15 -23.27 1.94
N ASP A 504 7.88 -22.40 2.91
CA ASP A 504 8.12 -20.96 2.77
C ASP A 504 9.46 -20.59 3.43
N PHE A 505 10.11 -19.54 2.94
CA PHE A 505 11.36 -19.00 3.46
C PHE A 505 11.18 -17.51 3.74
N VAL A 506 11.16 -17.16 5.02
CA VAL A 506 11.09 -15.77 5.49
C VAL A 506 12.50 -15.33 5.84
N VAL A 507 12.94 -14.19 5.30
CA VAL A 507 14.25 -13.61 5.61
C VAL A 507 14.04 -12.19 6.12
N LYS A 508 14.68 -11.87 7.24
CA LYS A 508 14.65 -10.54 7.85
C LYS A 508 16.07 -10.02 7.99
N VAL A 509 16.32 -8.80 7.54
CA VAL A 509 17.52 -8.00 7.84
C VAL A 509 17.16 -7.05 8.95
N ILE A 510 17.87 -7.15 10.07
CA ILE A 510 17.53 -6.51 11.33
C ILE A 510 18.71 -5.67 11.81
N ASP A 511 18.42 -4.45 12.24
CA ASP A 511 19.30 -3.64 13.07
C ASP A 511 19.05 -3.96 14.54
N VAL A 512 20.07 -4.48 15.22
CA VAL A 512 20.03 -4.75 16.66
C VAL A 512 20.65 -3.57 17.38
N TYR A 513 19.84 -2.87 18.14
CA TYR A 513 20.28 -1.73 18.93
C TYR A 513 21.27 -2.13 20.03
N PRO A 514 22.05 -1.17 20.58
CA PRO A 514 22.98 -1.44 21.66
C PRO A 514 22.24 -2.07 22.84
N ALA A 515 22.90 -2.97 23.56
CA ALA A 515 22.27 -3.74 24.64
C ALA A 515 21.61 -2.85 25.71
N GLU A 516 22.14 -1.65 25.89
CA GLU A 516 21.60 -0.63 26.78
C GLU A 516 21.32 0.65 25.98
N ASN A 517 20.20 1.30 26.30
CA ASN A 517 19.86 2.63 25.81
C ASN A 517 19.46 3.48 27.01
N ALA A 518 20.30 4.46 27.37
CA ALA A 518 20.12 5.26 28.58
C ALA A 518 18.89 6.17 28.53
N THR A 519 18.52 6.66 27.34
CA THR A 519 17.40 7.59 27.13
C THR A 519 16.05 6.89 27.02
N ASP A 520 16.03 5.67 26.47
CA ASP A 520 14.86 4.80 26.43
C ASP A 520 15.29 3.34 26.68
N PRO A 521 15.29 2.88 27.95
CA PRO A 521 15.74 1.54 28.32
C PRO A 521 15.04 0.40 27.56
N LYS A 522 13.82 0.61 27.04
CA LYS A 522 13.08 -0.42 26.28
C LYS A 522 13.72 -0.70 24.91
N MET A 523 14.46 0.27 24.38
CA MET A 523 15.18 0.17 23.12
C MET A 523 16.53 -0.57 23.25
N GLY A 524 16.97 -0.87 24.49
CA GLY A 524 18.15 -1.71 24.72
C GLY A 524 17.96 -3.09 24.09
N GLY A 525 18.81 -3.44 23.13
CA GLY A 525 18.76 -4.69 22.36
C GLY A 525 17.51 -4.85 21.48
N TYR A 526 16.82 -3.75 21.13
CA TYR A 526 15.68 -3.79 20.22
C TYR A 526 16.10 -4.38 18.87
N GLN A 527 15.28 -5.27 18.30
CA GLN A 527 15.53 -5.90 17.01
C GLN A 527 14.60 -5.29 15.95
N LEU A 528 15.04 -4.20 15.31
CA LEU A 528 14.29 -3.48 14.27
C LEU A 528 14.52 -4.15 12.91
N PRO A 529 13.51 -4.77 12.29
CA PRO A 529 13.67 -5.26 10.93
C PRO A 529 13.63 -4.07 9.97
N ILE A 530 14.75 -3.82 9.30
CA ILE A 530 14.85 -2.76 8.28
C ILE A 530 14.38 -3.23 6.91
N SER A 531 14.31 -4.56 6.71
CA SER A 531 13.82 -5.19 5.48
C SER A 531 13.45 -6.64 5.77
N LEU A 532 12.25 -7.07 5.41
CA LEU A 532 11.84 -8.47 5.52
C LEU A 532 10.84 -8.87 4.44
N ASP A 533 10.91 -10.13 4.02
CA ASP A 533 9.92 -10.70 3.12
C ASP A 533 9.84 -12.23 3.24
N ILE A 534 8.85 -12.82 2.56
CA ILE A 534 8.58 -14.25 2.47
C ILE A 534 8.67 -14.73 1.02
N PHE A 535 9.24 -15.91 0.81
CA PHE A 535 9.31 -16.57 -0.48
C PHE A 535 8.69 -17.97 -0.41
N ARG A 536 7.74 -18.26 -1.30
CA ARG A 536 7.12 -19.59 -1.36
C ARG A 536 7.91 -20.55 -2.25
N GLY A 537 8.53 -21.55 -1.63
CA GLY A 537 9.59 -22.38 -2.20
C GLY A 537 9.21 -23.21 -3.42
N ARG A 538 7.93 -23.55 -3.62
CA ARG A 538 7.46 -24.20 -4.86
C ARG A 538 7.70 -23.37 -6.13
N TYR A 539 7.96 -22.06 -5.99
CA TYR A 539 8.22 -21.14 -7.10
C TYR A 539 9.71 -20.86 -7.36
N ARG A 540 10.63 -21.58 -6.69
CA ARG A 540 12.09 -21.37 -6.80
C ARG A 540 12.63 -21.36 -8.24
N ASP A 541 12.05 -22.17 -9.12
CA ASP A 541 12.48 -22.32 -10.52
C ASP A 541 11.60 -21.50 -11.49
N SER A 542 10.36 -21.20 -11.11
CA SER A 542 9.38 -20.46 -11.91
C SER A 542 8.20 -20.01 -11.06
N PHE A 543 7.84 -18.73 -11.12
CA PHE A 543 6.64 -18.18 -10.51
C PHE A 543 5.34 -18.68 -11.17
N ALA A 544 5.39 -18.97 -12.48
CA ALA A 544 4.22 -19.41 -13.25
C ALA A 544 4.01 -20.93 -13.15
N GLN A 545 5.09 -21.71 -13.04
CA GLN A 545 5.06 -23.17 -13.05
C GLN A 545 5.60 -23.73 -11.74
N PRO A 546 4.76 -23.85 -10.69
CA PRO A 546 5.21 -24.38 -9.41
C PRO A 546 5.68 -25.83 -9.54
N SER A 547 6.73 -26.18 -8.81
CA SER A 547 7.25 -27.56 -8.73
C SER A 547 7.51 -27.99 -7.29
N ALA A 548 7.32 -29.27 -7.01
CA ALA A 548 7.68 -29.83 -5.71
C ALA A 548 9.18 -29.62 -5.42
N ILE A 549 9.50 -29.23 -4.19
CA ILE A 549 10.87 -29.13 -3.71
C ILE A 549 11.44 -30.55 -3.55
N PRO A 550 12.60 -30.89 -4.13
CA PRO A 550 13.20 -32.21 -3.93
C PRO A 550 13.63 -32.41 -2.47
N ALA A 551 12.97 -33.33 -1.77
CA ALA A 551 13.22 -33.59 -0.35
C ALA A 551 14.68 -33.96 -0.08
N ASN A 552 15.25 -33.40 0.99
CA ASN A 552 16.64 -33.59 1.45
C ASN A 552 17.71 -33.17 0.42
N LYS A 553 17.36 -32.44 -0.63
CA LYS A 553 18.31 -31.87 -1.58
C LYS A 553 18.47 -30.37 -1.32
N VAL A 554 19.70 -29.91 -1.37
CA VAL A 554 20.00 -28.47 -1.33
C VAL A 554 19.42 -27.85 -2.59
N GLN A 555 18.64 -26.80 -2.42
CA GLN A 555 18.09 -25.96 -3.46
C GLN A 555 18.54 -24.52 -3.23
N HIS A 556 18.44 -23.70 -4.26
CA HIS A 556 18.79 -22.29 -4.24
C HIS A 556 17.50 -21.47 -4.25
N TYR A 557 17.34 -20.58 -3.26
CA TYR A 557 16.23 -19.66 -3.15
C TYR A 557 16.80 -18.24 -3.15
N ARG A 558 16.45 -17.48 -4.19
CA ARG A 558 16.97 -16.14 -4.39
C ARG A 558 15.83 -15.18 -4.67
N PHE A 559 15.69 -14.14 -3.84
CA PHE A 559 14.61 -13.16 -3.98
C PHE A 559 14.99 -11.80 -3.39
N ARG A 560 14.40 -10.75 -3.94
CA ARG A 560 14.61 -9.36 -3.51
C ARG A 560 13.83 -9.09 -2.23
N LEU A 561 14.46 -8.41 -1.29
CA LEU A 561 13.83 -7.90 -0.08
C LEU A 561 13.49 -6.40 -0.24
N PRO A 562 12.61 -5.83 0.60
CA PRO A 562 12.28 -4.41 0.61
C PRO A 562 13.51 -3.50 0.59
N THR A 563 13.41 -2.41 -0.18
CA THR A 563 14.45 -1.38 -0.30
C THR A 563 14.78 -0.78 1.07
N VAL A 564 16.07 -0.53 1.31
CA VAL A 564 16.59 0.12 2.52
C VAL A 564 17.37 1.38 2.19
N ASN A 565 17.32 2.35 3.09
CA ASN A 565 18.28 3.45 3.20
C ASN A 565 18.52 3.70 4.69
N HIS A 566 19.56 3.05 5.22
CA HIS A 566 19.76 2.92 6.66
C HIS A 566 21.25 2.92 6.99
N VAL A 567 21.57 3.34 8.21
CA VAL A 567 22.92 3.27 8.78
C VAL A 567 22.85 2.48 10.08
N PHE A 568 23.49 1.31 10.08
CA PHE A 568 23.76 0.58 11.31
C PHE A 568 24.86 1.34 12.07
N GLN A 569 24.51 1.91 13.22
CA GLN A 569 25.42 2.77 13.98
C GLN A 569 26.48 1.95 14.74
N PRO A 570 27.63 2.54 15.12
CA PRO A 570 28.54 1.92 16.08
C PRO A 570 27.80 1.54 17.36
N GLY A 571 28.10 0.35 17.91
CA GLY A 571 27.36 -0.21 19.04
C GLY A 571 26.18 -1.10 18.65
N HIS A 572 25.69 -1.00 17.41
CA HIS A 572 24.63 -1.87 16.89
C HIS A 572 25.21 -3.19 16.35
N ARG A 573 24.33 -4.09 15.89
CA ARG A 573 24.69 -5.29 15.13
C ARG A 573 23.79 -5.44 13.91
N VAL A 574 24.32 -6.08 12.87
CA VAL A 574 23.49 -6.60 11.79
C VAL A 574 23.03 -7.99 12.20
N MET A 575 21.73 -8.25 12.07
CA MET A 575 21.12 -9.55 12.29
C MET A 575 20.40 -10.03 11.04
N VAL A 576 20.47 -11.34 10.79
CA VAL A 576 19.63 -12.04 9.82
C VAL A 576 18.83 -13.11 10.54
N GLN A 577 17.51 -13.06 10.42
CA GLN A 577 16.63 -14.15 10.86
C GLN A 577 16.09 -14.92 9.65
N VAL A 578 16.01 -16.25 9.77
CA VAL A 578 15.39 -17.13 8.78
C VAL A 578 14.39 -18.08 9.44
N GLN A 579 13.17 -18.14 8.92
CA GLN A 579 12.08 -19.00 9.41
C GLN A 579 11.18 -19.46 8.26
N SER A 580 10.23 -20.37 8.52
CA SER A 580 9.35 -20.94 7.48
C SER A 580 7.85 -20.66 7.63
N SER A 581 7.49 -19.68 8.45
CA SER A 581 6.10 -19.21 8.58
C SER A 581 6.09 -17.78 9.10
N LEU A 582 5.09 -16.99 8.73
CA LEU A 582 4.90 -15.62 9.22
C LEU A 582 3.39 -15.37 9.39
N PHE A 583 2.83 -15.95 10.44
CA PHE A 583 1.39 -16.22 10.57
C PHE A 583 0.72 -15.27 11.60
N PRO A 584 -0.59 -14.98 11.54
CA PRO A 584 -1.54 -15.25 10.46
C PRO A 584 -1.50 -14.21 9.35
N LEU A 585 -0.42 -13.46 9.15
CA LEU A 585 -0.32 -12.57 7.98
C LEU A 585 -0.37 -13.39 6.70
N TYR A 586 0.52 -14.38 6.58
CA TYR A 586 0.54 -15.31 5.46
C TYR A 586 -0.13 -16.63 5.81
N ASP A 587 -0.77 -17.27 4.83
CA ASP A 587 -1.28 -18.63 4.98
C ASP A 587 -0.14 -19.63 5.19
N ARG A 588 -0.41 -20.71 5.91
CA ARG A 588 0.61 -21.72 6.21
C ARG A 588 0.92 -22.55 4.97
N ASN A 589 2.19 -22.63 4.60
CA ASN A 589 2.64 -23.67 3.69
C ASN A 589 2.46 -25.07 4.35
N PRO A 590 1.84 -26.05 3.68
CA PRO A 590 1.67 -27.40 4.23
C PRO A 590 2.98 -28.18 4.40
N GLN A 591 4.06 -27.72 3.76
CA GLN A 591 5.37 -28.36 3.63
C GLN A 591 5.34 -29.70 2.88
N THR A 592 4.17 -30.05 2.36
CA THR A 592 3.93 -31.11 1.38
C THR A 592 3.42 -30.44 0.11
N TYR A 593 3.98 -30.81 -1.04
CA TYR A 593 3.49 -30.29 -2.31
C TYR A 593 2.04 -30.73 -2.55
N VAL A 594 1.15 -29.75 -2.66
CA VAL A 594 -0.24 -29.93 -3.06
C VAL A 594 -0.51 -29.08 -4.30
N PRO A 595 -1.47 -29.44 -5.16
CA PRO A 595 -1.77 -28.65 -6.35
C PRO A 595 -2.04 -27.19 -6.03
N ASN A 596 -2.84 -26.92 -4.99
CA ASN A 596 -3.24 -25.59 -4.58
C ASN A 596 -3.32 -25.46 -3.04
N ILE A 597 -2.50 -24.59 -2.45
CA ILE A 597 -2.39 -24.42 -1.00
C ILE A 597 -3.67 -23.82 -0.41
N PHE A 598 -4.45 -23.03 -1.18
CA PHE A 598 -5.75 -22.54 -0.74
C PHE A 598 -6.67 -23.65 -0.24
N PHE A 599 -6.51 -24.87 -0.75
CA PHE A 599 -7.37 -26.01 -0.46
C PHE A 599 -6.61 -27.18 0.18
N ALA A 600 -5.49 -26.88 0.84
CA ALA A 600 -4.73 -27.88 1.59
C ALA A 600 -5.59 -28.51 2.69
N LYS A 601 -5.57 -29.84 2.78
CA LYS A 601 -6.34 -30.60 3.76
C LYS A 601 -5.56 -30.68 5.07
N PRO A 602 -6.22 -30.95 6.21
CA PRO A 602 -5.54 -31.13 7.50
C PRO A 602 -4.36 -32.12 7.46
N ALA A 603 -4.47 -33.20 6.68
CA ALA A 603 -3.42 -34.22 6.56
C ALA A 603 -2.21 -33.80 5.69
N ASP A 604 -2.33 -32.71 4.91
CA ASP A 604 -1.26 -32.22 4.06
C ASP A 604 -0.20 -31.43 4.86
N TYR A 605 -0.62 -30.84 5.99
CA TYR A 605 0.24 -30.10 6.91
C TYR A 605 1.16 -31.04 7.68
N LYS A 606 2.44 -31.08 7.29
CA LYS A 606 3.45 -31.93 7.93
C LYS A 606 4.60 -31.09 8.44
N LYS A 607 5.18 -31.51 9.56
CA LYS A 607 6.46 -30.95 10.02
C LYS A 607 7.56 -31.23 9.00
N ALA A 608 8.50 -30.32 8.89
CA ALA A 608 9.69 -30.49 8.07
C ALA A 608 10.90 -29.90 8.79
N THR A 609 12.04 -30.56 8.65
CA THR A 609 13.33 -30.01 9.04
C THR A 609 13.89 -29.24 7.86
N VAL A 610 14.19 -27.97 8.08
CA VAL A 610 14.88 -27.11 7.12
C VAL A 610 16.34 -26.98 7.55
N THR A 611 17.28 -27.21 6.63
CA THR A 611 18.71 -27.06 6.85
C THR A 611 19.25 -25.95 5.95
N LEU A 612 19.71 -24.86 6.55
CA LEU A 612 20.41 -23.78 5.87
C LEU A 612 21.88 -24.17 5.68
N ARG A 613 22.42 -24.01 4.48
CA ARG A 613 23.82 -24.33 4.18
C ARG A 613 24.70 -23.11 4.39
N ARG A 614 25.87 -23.34 4.98
CA ARG A 614 26.90 -22.34 5.23
C ARG A 614 28.18 -22.71 4.53
N GLY A 615 28.95 -21.70 4.11
CA GLY A 615 30.29 -21.88 3.55
C GLY A 615 30.37 -22.73 2.28
N GLY A 616 31.60 -23.08 1.89
CA GLY A 616 31.86 -23.96 0.75
C GLY A 616 31.26 -23.47 -0.58
N ALA A 617 30.71 -24.41 -1.36
CA ALA A 617 30.10 -24.14 -2.67
C ALA A 617 28.64 -23.65 -2.58
N THR A 618 27.99 -23.76 -1.42
CA THR A 618 26.59 -23.36 -1.22
C THR A 618 26.44 -22.44 0.01
N PRO A 619 27.11 -21.26 0.03
CA PRO A 619 27.10 -20.39 1.20
C PRO A 619 25.86 -19.50 1.20
N SER A 620 24.89 -19.77 2.08
CA SER A 620 23.74 -18.86 2.26
C SER A 620 24.19 -17.48 2.74
N ALA A 621 23.60 -16.44 2.19
CA ALA A 621 23.91 -15.05 2.48
C ALA A 621 22.70 -14.14 2.32
N VAL A 622 22.84 -12.90 2.79
CA VAL A 622 22.08 -11.76 2.27
C VAL A 622 23.06 -10.87 1.50
N LEU A 623 22.74 -10.51 0.27
CA LEU A 623 23.53 -9.55 -0.50
C LEU A 623 23.07 -8.14 -0.12
N LEU A 624 23.89 -7.44 0.66
CA LEU A 624 23.59 -6.11 1.18
C LEU A 624 24.03 -5.00 0.22
N PRO A 625 23.24 -3.93 0.04
CA PRO A 625 23.61 -2.77 -0.76
C PRO A 625 24.53 -1.82 0.03
N VAL A 626 25.69 -2.33 0.46
CA VAL A 626 26.65 -1.58 1.28
C VAL A 626 27.34 -0.49 0.46
N VAL A 627 27.31 0.75 0.95
CA VAL A 627 27.88 1.93 0.31
C VAL A 627 28.77 2.72 1.28
N PRO A 628 29.65 3.62 0.80
CA PRO A 628 30.36 4.54 1.68
C PRO A 628 29.41 5.35 2.56
N VAL A 629 29.81 5.61 3.81
CA VAL A 629 29.03 6.40 4.79
C VAL A 629 28.96 7.86 4.36
N GLU A 630 30.09 8.45 3.95
CA GLU A 630 30.11 9.78 3.35
C GLU A 630 29.56 9.73 1.92
N GLN A 631 28.48 10.45 1.66
CA GLN A 631 27.90 10.58 0.33
C GLN A 631 27.95 12.03 -0.16
N ALA A 632 28.24 12.19 -1.46
CA ALA A 632 28.04 13.46 -2.13
C ALA A 632 26.53 13.71 -2.26
N GLN A 633 25.99 14.59 -1.41
CA GLN A 633 24.62 15.07 -1.55
C GLN A 633 24.45 15.76 -2.91
N ALA A 634 23.29 15.58 -3.55
CA ALA A 634 22.95 16.39 -4.72
C ALA A 634 22.94 17.86 -4.29
N ARG A 635 23.94 18.64 -4.73
CA ARG A 635 23.95 20.09 -4.49
C ARG A 635 22.70 20.65 -5.18
N GLY A 636 21.81 21.26 -4.40
CA GLY A 636 20.70 22.02 -4.97
C GLY A 636 21.27 23.08 -5.92
N GLN A 637 20.83 23.06 -7.17
CA GLN A 637 20.91 24.23 -8.03
C GLN A 637 19.73 25.14 -7.74
#